data_AF-A0A1H7XE82-F1
#
_entry.id   AF-A0A1H7XE82-F1
#
_cell.length_a   1.000
_cell.length_b   1.000
_cell.length_c   1.000
_cell.angle_alpha   90.00
_cell.angle_beta   90.00
_cell.angle_gamma   90.00
#
_symmetry.space_group_name_H-M   'P 1'
#
loop_
_entity.id
_entity.type
_entity.pdbx_description
1 polymer ?
#
loop_
_entity_poly.entity_id
_entity_poly.type
_entity_poly.pdbx_seq_one_letter_code
_entity_poly.pdbx_strand_id
1 'polypeptide(L)'
;MNSTKFRVTAILMAALLAAAPQAEAAASKTETSQIAKSAAQKNANLAWSVKLGSNVTAKLDYADVWQQSGSHAAVFTLTYKNGGKSAARLVSYFPKVVLPGGSVSTANPISKDLAKKKVEPGQSVSVTYYAKTDSSSLAGMKLVMDVWNPQVKGYLQRVGTYRMPANYSAAVPTGSSTKLRLGGTPVTVQAESLEIIKYDGKVIAKVGMYMTNHGGKVWNDRGFEPHLVTASGSSFLLRHEAGAEGVPVQPKEKKLVYYITEVPSYLKTAGLRFLWTENDETLKLALPVASFKLPAATAPKWDVAAGAAKKLTIKGIPVDARIRQASLRASGGQGIWTIEMAFKNKGKKTVEVPAYEYAIKASEGSFHPYTPDNKAGLTLRPGEEKTMVMEITLPLDLKQERLKLQMIGASGPVSPSKPPANSGEPGSEPTAEVQESLTLPIAYFAIPYQTERKSSIGVEYDAQTAKGFAYTLESMQRLPWQDQDLIVAKLRLRNTQESKSLPLPELKVNVTADEKTSLAGSEVIAEEQGSLIAPGSSTEVYVMARIPYTKDIRSLRFELFTQQDTAKTSFLTLTTSGMTQSISTLEKGKPYTVTTIGKRAEAQERRTVIYEGVDSDIVYSEFLLTSNEQRRVQAAVLKGYFQSTDGKIYEAETIQPEAALQPGSRQSVVFWARVPKGASNELGLALGTAMTGGKLAETGKDATGVMGVKKMMLNPIRPAISSALTNLDWYPYHVSVTKAVGHLQEGSSSIPLNITFDVKRSESIIAADSGHKLILIIKDSLGQTQERTLTPGTDIQVPGTRSISMELTDEQYKKLRGGWFNLTLVDEFQNERITLGSQSYNLTFQPLLDPNEER
;
A
#
# COMPACT_ATOMS: atom_id res chain seq x y z
N MET A 1 -39.31 19.98 -46.64
CA MET A 1 -38.82 21.39 -46.65
C MET A 1 -37.74 21.50 -45.58
N ASN A 2 -36.47 21.77 -45.81
CA ASN A 2 -35.63 21.80 -47.00
C ASN A 2 -34.24 21.35 -46.56
N SER A 3 -33.58 20.60 -47.43
CA SER A 3 -32.20 20.16 -47.31
C SER A 3 -31.25 21.27 -47.76
N THR A 4 -29.97 21.18 -47.39
CA THR A 4 -28.90 21.27 -48.40
C THR A 4 -27.57 20.73 -47.85
N LYS A 5 -27.05 19.76 -48.60
CA LYS A 5 -25.66 19.28 -48.61
C LYS A 5 -24.85 20.19 -49.52
N PHE A 6 -23.52 20.25 -49.37
CA PHE A 6 -22.64 20.34 -50.53
C PHE A 6 -21.37 19.49 -50.34
N ARG A 7 -21.22 18.54 -51.27
CA ARG A 7 -19.99 17.83 -51.66
C ARG A 7 -19.26 18.69 -52.69
N VAL A 8 -17.93 18.63 -52.76
CA VAL A 8 -17.13 18.54 -54.01
C VAL A 8 -15.79 17.87 -53.64
N THR A 9 -15.54 16.59 -53.96
CA THR A 9 -15.00 15.98 -55.20
C THR A 9 -13.49 16.19 -55.42
N ALA A 10 -12.80 15.05 -55.54
CA ALA A 10 -11.38 14.84 -55.80
C ALA A 10 -10.94 15.23 -57.21
N ILE A 11 -9.66 15.60 -57.39
CA ILE A 11 -8.89 15.31 -58.61
C ILE A 11 -7.45 14.93 -58.24
N LEU A 12 -7.09 13.75 -58.75
CA LEU A 12 -5.78 13.10 -58.83
C LEU A 12 -4.96 13.75 -59.94
N MET A 13 -3.65 13.98 -59.78
CA MET A 13 -2.67 13.70 -60.85
C MET A 13 -1.23 13.76 -60.34
N ALA A 14 -0.46 12.77 -60.79
CA ALA A 14 0.92 12.52 -60.48
C ALA A 14 1.86 13.11 -61.56
N ALA A 15 3.11 13.30 -61.12
CA ALA A 15 4.36 13.25 -61.89
C ALA A 15 4.68 14.40 -62.87
N LEU A 16 5.81 15.09 -62.65
CA LEU A 16 7.07 14.84 -63.37
C LEU A 16 8.21 15.80 -62.95
N LEU A 17 9.38 15.18 -62.92
CA LEU A 17 10.79 15.61 -62.94
C LEU A 17 11.19 17.09 -63.17
N ALA A 18 12.19 17.46 -62.33
CA ALA A 18 13.54 17.90 -62.69
C ALA A 18 13.90 19.38 -62.96
N ALA A 19 15.11 19.66 -62.45
CA ALA A 19 16.11 20.64 -62.84
C ALA A 19 16.01 22.07 -62.28
N ALA A 20 17.08 22.42 -61.56
CA ALA A 20 17.41 23.70 -60.95
C ALA A 20 17.70 24.82 -61.98
N PRO A 21 17.90 26.06 -61.49
CA PRO A 21 19.24 26.64 -61.66
C PRO A 21 19.80 27.31 -60.40
N GLN A 22 21.14 27.40 -60.41
CA GLN A 22 22.04 28.09 -59.50
C GLN A 22 21.92 29.62 -59.58
N ALA A 23 22.25 30.33 -58.49
CA ALA A 23 23.41 31.24 -58.41
C ALA A 23 23.51 31.90 -57.01
N GLU A 24 24.68 31.70 -56.39
CA GLU A 24 25.57 32.62 -55.62
C GLU A 24 25.02 33.93 -55.02
N ALA A 25 25.51 34.49 -53.91
CA ALA A 25 26.44 34.10 -52.84
C ALA A 25 26.49 35.27 -51.81
N ALA A 26 26.96 34.96 -50.60
CA ALA A 26 27.49 35.83 -49.52
C ALA A 26 26.51 36.76 -48.75
N ALA A 27 26.61 36.99 -47.43
CA ALA A 27 27.33 36.35 -46.32
C ALA A 27 26.81 36.96 -44.99
N SER A 28 26.61 36.17 -43.92
CA SER A 28 27.08 36.50 -42.55
C SER A 28 26.91 35.30 -41.61
N LYS A 29 27.92 35.11 -40.76
CA LYS A 29 28.29 33.90 -40.01
C LYS A 29 27.32 33.53 -38.88
N THR A 30 27.06 32.24 -38.71
CA THR A 30 26.77 31.62 -37.41
C THR A 30 27.41 30.24 -37.39
N GLU A 31 28.32 30.02 -36.44
CA GLU A 31 29.12 28.80 -36.30
C GLU A 31 28.26 27.63 -35.83
N THR A 32 27.89 26.75 -36.76
CA THR A 32 27.51 25.37 -36.45
C THR A 32 28.77 24.52 -36.31
N SER A 33 29.05 24.07 -35.08
CA SER A 33 30.01 22.99 -34.82
C SER A 33 29.56 21.71 -35.49
N GLN A 34 30.11 21.44 -36.68
CA GLN A 34 30.08 20.13 -37.31
C GLN A 34 30.77 19.13 -36.37
N ILE A 35 30.05 18.09 -35.99
CA ILE A 35 30.63 16.89 -35.40
C ILE A 35 31.49 16.25 -36.49
N ALA A 36 32.78 16.54 -36.46
CA ALA A 36 33.76 15.82 -37.25
C ALA A 36 33.69 14.34 -36.85
N LYS A 37 33.30 13.48 -37.80
CA LYS A 37 33.58 12.04 -37.71
C LYS A 37 35.10 11.89 -37.64
N SER A 38 35.61 11.76 -36.41
CA SER A 38 36.98 11.32 -36.17
C SER A 38 37.16 9.97 -36.86
N ALA A 39 37.98 9.96 -37.91
CA ALA A 39 38.33 8.75 -38.63
C ALA A 39 38.91 7.74 -37.64
N ALA A 40 38.32 6.54 -37.62
CA ALA A 40 38.81 5.43 -36.82
C ALA A 40 40.30 5.22 -37.09
N GLN A 41 41.12 5.56 -36.10
CA GLN A 41 42.56 5.39 -36.16
C GLN A 41 42.82 3.88 -36.13
N LYS A 42 42.99 3.28 -37.33
CA LYS A 42 43.38 1.88 -37.51
C LYS A 42 44.57 1.61 -36.59
N ASN A 43 44.51 0.51 -35.84
CA ASN A 43 45.71 -0.04 -35.20
C ASN A 43 46.84 -0.02 -36.22
N ALA A 44 48.00 0.50 -35.84
CA ALA A 44 49.19 0.33 -36.64
C ALA A 44 49.43 -1.18 -36.71
N ASN A 45 49.00 -1.80 -37.82
CA ASN A 45 49.11 -3.24 -38.00
C ASN A 45 50.58 -3.62 -37.77
N LEU A 46 50.81 -4.56 -36.86
CA LEU A 46 52.13 -5.16 -36.66
C LEU A 46 52.48 -5.90 -37.97
N ALA A 47 53.11 -5.20 -38.89
CA ALA A 47 53.43 -5.67 -40.23
C ALA A 47 54.85 -6.25 -40.31
N TRP A 48 55.37 -6.74 -39.18
CA TRP A 48 56.71 -7.30 -39.16
C TRP A 48 56.70 -8.80 -39.43
N SER A 49 57.40 -9.17 -40.49
CA SER A 49 57.81 -10.53 -40.75
C SER A 49 59.25 -10.55 -41.25
N VAL A 50 60.01 -11.57 -40.85
CA VAL A 50 61.42 -11.73 -41.19
C VAL A 50 61.70 -13.17 -41.57
N LYS A 51 62.55 -13.37 -42.59
CA LYS A 51 63.12 -14.69 -42.91
C LYS A 51 64.30 -14.97 -41.97
N LEU A 52 64.25 -16.10 -41.28
CA LEU A 52 65.28 -16.54 -40.33
C LEU A 52 66.32 -17.48 -40.96
N GLY A 53 65.99 -18.03 -42.13
CA GLY A 53 66.80 -18.96 -42.92
C GLY A 53 66.09 -19.26 -44.24
N SER A 54 66.52 -20.30 -44.97
CA SER A 54 66.01 -20.60 -46.32
C SER A 54 64.50 -20.86 -46.37
N ASN A 55 63.90 -21.42 -45.31
CA ASN A 55 62.48 -21.79 -45.29
C ASN A 55 61.73 -21.47 -43.98
N VAL A 56 62.33 -20.71 -43.07
CA VAL A 56 61.71 -20.37 -41.78
C VAL A 56 61.46 -18.87 -41.71
N THR A 57 60.25 -18.49 -41.30
CA THR A 57 59.84 -17.09 -41.11
C THR A 57 59.34 -16.88 -39.69
N ALA A 58 59.61 -15.71 -39.12
CA ALA A 58 58.93 -15.22 -37.93
C ALA A 58 58.01 -14.05 -38.30
N LYS A 59 56.86 -13.96 -37.63
CA LYS A 59 55.92 -12.87 -37.72
C LYS A 59 55.59 -12.38 -36.31
N LEU A 60 55.49 -11.07 -36.12
CA LEU A 60 55.02 -10.48 -34.86
C LEU A 60 53.50 -10.36 -34.89
N ASP A 61 52.81 -11.03 -33.96
CA ASP A 61 51.35 -11.05 -33.89
C ASP A 61 50.77 -10.20 -32.75
N TYR A 62 51.54 -10.00 -31.68
CA TYR A 62 51.12 -9.24 -30.50
C TYR A 62 52.33 -8.60 -29.84
N ALA A 63 52.17 -7.39 -29.31
CA ALA A 63 53.15 -6.75 -28.44
C ALA A 63 52.48 -5.74 -27.49
N ASP A 64 52.70 -5.86 -26.19
CA ASP A 64 52.26 -4.88 -25.19
C ASP A 64 53.30 -4.75 -24.07
N VAL A 65 53.13 -3.77 -23.19
CA VAL A 65 54.00 -3.55 -22.04
C VAL A 65 53.17 -3.45 -20.76
N TRP A 66 53.64 -4.11 -19.71
CA TRP A 66 52.99 -4.11 -18.40
C TRP A 66 53.98 -3.87 -17.27
N GLN A 67 53.55 -3.13 -16.25
CA GLN A 67 54.35 -2.85 -15.07
C GLN A 67 54.60 -4.13 -14.25
N GLN A 68 55.83 -4.30 -13.74
CA GLN A 68 56.28 -5.40 -12.89
C GLN A 68 57.12 -4.84 -11.75
N SER A 69 56.68 -4.93 -10.49
CA SER A 69 57.49 -4.67 -9.27
C SER A 69 58.67 -3.69 -9.44
N GLY A 70 58.40 -2.42 -9.77
CA GLY A 70 59.41 -1.36 -9.95
C GLY A 70 60.04 -1.23 -11.35
N SER A 71 59.63 -2.04 -12.31
CA SER A 71 60.06 -2.05 -13.73
C SER A 71 58.86 -2.30 -14.67
N HIS A 72 59.12 -2.49 -15.96
CA HIS A 72 58.12 -2.88 -16.96
C HIS A 72 58.58 -4.15 -17.69
N ALA A 73 57.65 -4.95 -18.19
CA ALA A 73 57.90 -6.08 -19.06
C ALA A 73 57.25 -5.83 -20.42
N ALA A 74 58.08 -5.73 -21.45
CA ALA A 74 57.64 -5.78 -22.83
C ALA A 74 57.36 -7.24 -23.18
N VAL A 75 56.11 -7.55 -23.55
CA VAL A 75 55.67 -8.89 -23.91
C VAL A 75 55.26 -8.89 -25.36
N PHE A 76 55.73 -9.88 -26.12
CA PHE A 76 55.39 -10.00 -27.53
C PHE A 76 55.35 -11.45 -27.99
N THR A 77 54.50 -11.73 -28.97
CA THR A 77 54.31 -13.09 -29.51
C THR A 77 54.81 -13.17 -30.94
N LEU A 78 55.70 -14.13 -31.19
CA LEU A 78 56.23 -14.45 -32.50
C LEU A 78 55.64 -15.77 -32.99
N THR A 79 55.02 -15.77 -34.16
CA THR A 79 54.67 -17.00 -34.88
C THR A 79 55.78 -17.36 -35.85
N TYR A 80 56.38 -18.51 -35.60
CA TYR A 80 57.38 -19.13 -36.46
C TYR A 80 56.68 -20.10 -37.42
N LYS A 81 56.90 -19.94 -38.72
CA LYS A 81 56.40 -20.84 -39.75
C LYS A 81 57.57 -21.52 -40.45
N ASN A 82 57.56 -22.85 -40.48
CA ASN A 82 58.57 -23.65 -41.15
C ASN A 82 58.02 -24.23 -42.45
N GLY A 83 58.39 -23.64 -43.59
CA GLY A 83 58.07 -24.16 -44.93
C GLY A 83 59.07 -25.20 -45.44
N GLY A 84 60.07 -25.59 -44.63
CA GLY A 84 61.12 -26.53 -45.03
C GLY A 84 60.72 -27.99 -44.84
N LYS A 85 61.68 -28.89 -45.14
CA LYS A 85 61.51 -30.35 -45.00
C LYS A 85 62.06 -30.92 -43.68
N SER A 86 62.77 -30.13 -42.88
CA SER A 86 63.35 -30.53 -41.58
C SER A 86 62.87 -29.61 -40.45
N ALA A 87 62.87 -30.11 -39.21
CA ALA A 87 62.42 -29.35 -38.05
C ALA A 87 63.35 -28.16 -37.75
N ALA A 88 62.77 -26.97 -37.57
CA ALA A 88 63.49 -25.76 -37.20
C ALA A 88 63.61 -25.65 -35.68
N ARG A 89 64.83 -25.54 -35.13
CA ARG A 89 65.06 -25.45 -33.69
C ARG A 89 64.91 -24.01 -33.21
N LEU A 90 64.03 -23.77 -32.24
CA LEU A 90 63.75 -22.42 -31.73
C LEU A 90 64.91 -21.82 -30.92
N VAL A 91 65.81 -22.65 -30.40
CA VAL A 91 67.05 -22.21 -29.71
C VAL A 91 68.03 -21.49 -30.64
N SER A 92 67.86 -21.61 -31.96
CA SER A 92 68.69 -20.91 -32.95
C SER A 92 68.26 -19.47 -33.22
N TYR A 93 67.19 -18.99 -32.56
CA TYR A 93 66.59 -17.67 -32.79
C TYR A 93 66.54 -16.86 -31.50
N PHE A 94 67.12 -15.66 -31.54
CA PHE A 94 67.35 -14.80 -30.37
C PHE A 94 66.64 -13.46 -30.55
N PRO A 95 65.34 -13.37 -30.21
CA PRO A 95 64.65 -12.09 -30.20
C PRO A 95 65.18 -11.19 -29.07
N LYS A 96 65.31 -9.89 -29.36
CA LYS A 96 65.77 -8.86 -28.42
C LYS A 96 64.95 -7.59 -28.59
N VAL A 97 64.84 -6.80 -27.53
CA VAL A 97 64.23 -5.47 -27.57
C VAL A 97 65.32 -4.42 -27.40
N VAL A 98 65.34 -3.42 -28.27
CA VAL A 98 66.24 -2.26 -28.18
C VAL A 98 65.41 -1.02 -27.88
N LEU A 99 65.72 -0.37 -26.76
CA LEU A 99 65.03 0.82 -26.29
C LEU A 99 65.42 2.04 -27.16
N PRO A 100 64.61 3.12 -27.17
CA PRO A 100 64.93 4.33 -27.92
C PRO A 100 66.30 4.93 -27.57
N GLY A 101 66.75 4.77 -26.31
CA GLY A 101 68.09 5.16 -25.82
C GLY A 101 69.23 4.21 -26.20
N GLY A 102 68.97 3.13 -26.94
CA GLY A 102 69.99 2.20 -27.46
C GLY A 102 70.31 1.00 -26.55
N SER A 103 69.82 0.97 -25.31
CA SER A 103 69.96 -0.20 -24.42
C SER A 103 69.24 -1.43 -24.96
N VAL A 104 69.87 -2.60 -24.82
CA VAL A 104 69.39 -3.88 -25.37
C VAL A 104 68.93 -4.77 -24.22
N SER A 105 67.72 -5.31 -24.33
CA SER A 105 67.14 -6.27 -23.39
C SER A 105 66.88 -7.60 -24.11
N THR A 106 67.43 -8.69 -23.56
CA THR A 106 67.22 -10.04 -24.08
C THR A 106 65.80 -10.50 -23.79
N ALA A 107 65.12 -11.08 -24.78
CA ALA A 107 63.78 -11.59 -24.60
C ALA A 107 63.80 -13.10 -24.30
N ASN A 108 63.07 -13.50 -23.26
CA ASN A 108 62.97 -14.88 -22.81
C ASN A 108 61.56 -15.43 -23.04
N PRO A 109 61.40 -16.69 -23.45
CA PRO A 109 60.08 -17.30 -23.55
C PRO A 109 59.41 -17.40 -22.18
N ILE A 110 58.09 -17.27 -22.16
CA ILE A 110 57.26 -17.45 -20.95
C ILE A 110 57.12 -18.94 -20.59
N SER A 111 56.71 -19.27 -19.36
CA SER A 111 56.77 -20.64 -18.86
C SER A 111 55.94 -21.62 -19.68
N LYS A 112 54.72 -21.23 -20.08
CA LYS A 112 53.83 -22.06 -20.91
C LYS A 112 54.38 -22.39 -22.30
N ASP A 113 55.35 -21.60 -22.76
CA ASP A 113 55.96 -21.76 -24.07
C ASP A 113 57.37 -22.37 -24.01
N LEU A 114 57.93 -22.63 -22.82
CA LEU A 114 59.27 -23.21 -22.65
C LEU A 114 59.42 -24.59 -23.28
N ALA A 115 58.35 -25.39 -23.32
CA ALA A 115 58.35 -26.72 -23.94
C ALA A 115 58.41 -26.67 -25.48
N LYS A 116 58.12 -25.52 -26.09
CA LYS A 116 58.19 -25.32 -27.55
C LYS A 116 59.66 -25.19 -27.95
N LYS A 117 60.30 -26.31 -28.30
CA LYS A 117 61.72 -26.34 -28.69
C LYS A 117 61.97 -26.31 -30.21
N LYS A 118 60.98 -26.70 -31.01
CA LYS A 118 61.10 -26.83 -32.47
C LYS A 118 59.78 -26.53 -33.19
N VAL A 119 59.89 -26.21 -34.47
CA VAL A 119 58.77 -26.05 -35.42
C VAL A 119 58.91 -27.14 -36.49
N GLU A 120 57.97 -28.08 -36.51
CA GLU A 120 57.98 -29.18 -37.47
C GLU A 120 57.74 -28.71 -38.92
N PRO A 121 58.17 -29.48 -39.93
CA PRO A 121 57.89 -29.20 -41.34
C PRO A 121 56.42 -28.88 -41.62
N GLY A 122 56.15 -27.78 -42.33
CA GLY A 122 54.80 -27.32 -42.67
C GLY A 122 54.00 -26.67 -41.53
N GLN A 123 54.50 -26.73 -40.30
CA GLN A 123 53.77 -26.24 -39.12
C GLN A 123 54.08 -24.77 -38.81
N SER A 124 53.21 -24.19 -37.99
CA SER A 124 53.41 -22.88 -37.37
C SER A 124 53.29 -22.99 -35.85
N VAL A 125 54.22 -22.37 -35.13
CA VAL A 125 54.25 -22.37 -33.66
C VAL A 125 54.39 -20.93 -33.18
N SER A 126 53.45 -20.48 -32.33
CA SER A 126 53.53 -19.20 -31.63
C SER A 126 54.31 -19.36 -30.32
N VAL A 127 55.26 -18.46 -30.08
CA VAL A 127 56.03 -18.37 -28.83
C VAL A 127 55.94 -16.93 -28.31
N THR A 128 55.54 -16.78 -27.06
CA THR A 128 55.46 -15.51 -26.38
C THR A 128 56.72 -15.29 -25.56
N TYR A 129 57.32 -14.12 -25.74
CA TYR A 129 58.54 -13.70 -25.06
C TYR A 129 58.25 -12.49 -24.19
N TYR A 130 59.04 -12.34 -23.12
CA TYR A 130 59.09 -11.14 -22.31
C TYR A 130 60.51 -10.59 -22.25
N ALA A 131 60.64 -9.26 -22.16
CA ALA A 131 61.90 -8.56 -21.95
C ALA A 131 61.69 -7.46 -20.90
N LYS A 132 62.61 -7.32 -19.95
CA LYS A 132 62.56 -6.24 -18.95
C LYS A 132 62.85 -4.90 -19.62
N THR A 133 62.12 -3.88 -19.25
CA THR A 133 62.28 -2.50 -19.72
C THR A 133 61.93 -1.52 -18.61
N ASP A 134 62.48 -0.32 -18.70
CA ASP A 134 62.18 0.85 -17.88
C ASP A 134 61.01 1.69 -18.44
N SER A 135 60.63 1.51 -19.70
CA SER A 135 59.59 2.30 -20.38
C SER A 135 58.20 1.68 -20.21
N SER A 136 57.20 2.54 -19.97
CA SER A 136 55.77 2.19 -19.94
C SER A 136 55.11 2.16 -21.32
N SER A 137 55.89 2.40 -22.40
CA SER A 137 55.41 2.40 -23.78
C SER A 137 56.38 1.68 -24.72
N LEU A 138 55.84 0.91 -25.66
CA LEU A 138 56.61 0.27 -26.73
C LEU A 138 56.90 1.21 -27.92
N ALA A 139 56.33 2.41 -27.93
CA ALA A 139 56.48 3.36 -29.02
C ALA A 139 57.97 3.68 -29.28
N GLY A 140 58.40 3.52 -30.53
CA GLY A 140 59.79 3.78 -30.94
C GLY A 140 60.82 2.72 -30.54
N MET A 141 60.47 1.71 -29.74
CA MET A 141 61.33 0.55 -29.46
C MET A 141 61.61 -0.26 -30.73
N LYS A 142 62.76 -0.93 -30.80
CA LYS A 142 63.07 -1.84 -31.90
C LYS A 142 62.99 -3.30 -31.44
N LEU A 143 62.18 -4.11 -32.12
CA LEU A 143 62.26 -5.56 -32.03
C LEU A 143 63.35 -6.05 -32.99
N VAL A 144 64.28 -6.82 -32.45
CA VAL A 144 65.45 -7.32 -33.14
C VAL A 144 65.43 -8.84 -33.16
N MET A 145 65.84 -9.43 -34.28
CA MET A 145 66.03 -10.86 -34.39
C MET A 145 67.44 -11.19 -34.86
N ASP A 146 68.20 -11.87 -34.01
CA ASP A 146 69.47 -12.49 -34.35
C ASP A 146 69.28 -14.00 -34.50
N VAL A 147 70.01 -14.63 -35.41
CA VAL A 147 70.01 -16.09 -35.59
C VAL A 147 71.41 -16.64 -35.45
N TRP A 148 71.52 -17.87 -34.99
CA TRP A 148 72.80 -18.57 -34.96
C TRP A 148 73.29 -18.85 -36.38
N ASN A 149 74.46 -18.33 -36.73
CA ASN A 149 75.14 -18.59 -38.00
C ASN A 149 76.64 -18.85 -37.73
N PRO A 150 77.14 -20.06 -38.01
CA PRO A 150 78.53 -20.42 -37.72
C PRO A 150 79.55 -19.67 -38.60
N GLN A 151 79.08 -19.03 -39.68
CA GLN A 151 79.92 -18.37 -40.68
C GLN A 151 80.23 -16.90 -40.35
N VAL A 152 79.66 -16.34 -39.28
CA VAL A 152 79.89 -14.94 -38.88
C VAL A 152 80.66 -14.86 -37.56
N LYS A 153 81.49 -13.82 -37.42
CA LYS A 153 82.24 -13.54 -36.19
C LYS A 153 81.27 -13.37 -35.01
N GLY A 154 81.45 -14.16 -33.95
CA GLY A 154 80.56 -14.17 -32.77
C GLY A 154 79.30 -15.03 -32.93
N TYR A 155 79.18 -15.80 -34.02
CA TYR A 155 78.16 -16.82 -34.26
C TYR A 155 76.69 -16.35 -34.32
N LEU A 156 76.43 -15.04 -34.26
CA LEU A 156 75.09 -14.46 -34.33
C LEU A 156 75.01 -13.47 -35.48
N GLN A 157 74.05 -13.69 -36.39
CA GLN A 157 73.74 -12.78 -37.49
C GLN A 157 72.40 -12.10 -37.24
N ARG A 158 72.37 -10.76 -37.33
CA ARG A 158 71.13 -9.99 -37.37
C ARG A 158 70.39 -10.27 -38.68
N VAL A 159 69.15 -10.75 -38.59
CA VAL A 159 68.30 -11.02 -39.78
C VAL A 159 67.10 -10.11 -39.87
N GLY A 160 66.69 -9.44 -38.79
CA GLY A 160 65.55 -8.53 -38.80
C GLY A 160 65.62 -7.47 -37.72
N THR A 161 65.14 -6.28 -38.06
CA THR A 161 64.89 -5.19 -37.11
C THR A 161 63.54 -4.55 -37.47
N TYR A 162 62.70 -4.32 -36.48
CA TYR A 162 61.42 -3.64 -36.61
C TYR A 162 61.36 -2.49 -35.63
N ARG A 163 61.15 -1.27 -36.10
CA ARG A 163 60.88 -0.15 -35.20
C ARG A 163 59.37 -0.05 -35.00
N MET A 164 58.93 -0.15 -33.75
CA MET A 164 57.54 0.14 -33.39
C MET A 164 57.20 1.58 -33.78
N PRO A 165 56.07 1.83 -34.45
CA PRO A 165 55.62 3.18 -34.79
C PRO A 165 55.61 4.11 -33.57
N ALA A 166 55.88 5.40 -33.79
CA ALA A 166 55.88 6.39 -32.71
C ALA A 166 54.49 6.55 -32.04
N ASN A 167 53.43 6.22 -32.76
CA ASN A 167 52.04 6.22 -32.29
C ASN A 167 51.52 4.80 -31.98
N TYR A 168 52.40 3.81 -31.82
CA TYR A 168 52.01 2.44 -31.55
C TYR A 168 51.23 2.35 -30.23
N SER A 169 50.15 1.58 -30.24
CA SER A 169 49.38 1.21 -29.06
C SER A 169 48.90 -0.22 -29.22
N ALA A 170 49.12 -1.05 -28.20
CA ALA A 170 48.63 -2.42 -28.17
C ALA A 170 47.10 -2.49 -27.99
N ALA A 171 46.50 -1.39 -27.52
CA ALA A 171 45.09 -1.34 -27.16
C ALA A 171 44.21 -1.25 -28.42
N VAL A 172 43.29 -2.21 -28.55
CA VAL A 172 42.26 -2.23 -29.60
C VAL A 172 41.51 -0.88 -29.61
N PRO A 173 41.32 -0.22 -30.76
CA PRO A 173 40.69 1.09 -30.81
C PRO A 173 39.24 1.04 -30.34
N THR A 174 38.77 2.14 -29.77
CA THR A 174 37.37 2.30 -29.33
C THR A 174 36.40 1.95 -30.47
N GLY A 175 35.36 1.18 -30.15
CA GLY A 175 34.36 0.72 -31.12
C GLY A 175 34.79 -0.47 -31.99
N SER A 176 36.05 -0.92 -31.90
CA SER A 176 36.51 -2.12 -32.59
C SER A 176 36.42 -3.35 -31.70
N SER A 177 36.12 -4.50 -32.30
CA SER A 177 36.15 -5.81 -31.62
C SER A 177 37.34 -6.64 -32.09
N THR A 178 37.88 -7.50 -31.23
CA THR A 178 38.92 -8.47 -31.60
C THR A 178 38.55 -9.88 -31.14
N LYS A 179 38.95 -10.90 -31.90
CA LYS A 179 38.74 -12.31 -31.56
C LYS A 179 39.99 -12.84 -30.86
N LEU A 180 39.82 -13.28 -29.62
CA LEU A 180 40.87 -13.80 -28.75
C LEU A 180 40.63 -15.28 -28.47
N ARG A 181 41.70 -16.01 -28.12
CA ARG A 181 41.60 -17.34 -27.50
C ARG A 181 41.97 -17.22 -26.02
N LEU A 182 40.97 -17.00 -25.18
CA LEU A 182 41.14 -16.81 -23.73
C LEU A 182 40.84 -18.14 -23.03
N GLY A 183 41.83 -18.70 -22.30
CA GLY A 183 41.70 -20.02 -21.68
C GLY A 183 41.36 -21.14 -22.69
N GLY A 184 41.87 -21.02 -23.92
CA GLY A 184 41.57 -21.96 -25.03
C GLY A 184 40.20 -21.74 -25.70
N THR A 185 39.33 -20.88 -25.17
CA THR A 185 38.01 -20.59 -25.71
C THR A 185 38.06 -19.41 -26.68
N PRO A 186 37.51 -19.52 -27.90
CA PRO A 186 37.43 -18.39 -28.82
C PRO A 186 36.36 -17.39 -28.37
N VAL A 187 36.76 -16.18 -27.98
CA VAL A 187 35.87 -15.11 -27.50
C VAL A 187 36.12 -13.84 -28.31
N THR A 188 35.06 -13.23 -28.83
CA THR A 188 35.15 -11.89 -29.42
C THR A 188 34.88 -10.85 -28.35
N VAL A 189 35.78 -9.88 -28.19
CA VAL A 189 35.73 -8.88 -27.12
C VAL A 189 35.76 -7.47 -27.70
N GLN A 190 34.97 -6.57 -27.12
CA GLN A 190 34.88 -5.15 -27.50
C GLN A 190 34.66 -4.29 -26.26
N ALA A 191 35.39 -3.18 -26.14
CA ALA A 191 35.11 -2.16 -25.14
C ALA A 191 33.87 -1.36 -25.54
N GLU A 192 32.91 -1.25 -24.62
CA GLU A 192 31.60 -0.62 -24.87
C GLU A 192 31.46 0.72 -24.14
N SER A 193 31.76 0.76 -22.84
CA SER A 193 31.49 1.94 -22.03
C SER A 193 32.53 2.19 -20.95
N LEU A 194 32.66 3.47 -20.59
CA LEU A 194 33.34 3.95 -19.40
C LEU A 194 32.40 4.95 -18.72
N GLU A 195 31.97 4.61 -17.51
CA GLU A 195 31.17 5.48 -16.65
C GLU A 195 32.01 5.91 -15.45
N ILE A 196 31.98 7.19 -15.12
CA ILE A 196 32.59 7.74 -13.91
C ILE A 196 31.48 8.14 -12.97
N ILE A 197 31.37 7.39 -11.87
CA ILE A 197 30.32 7.50 -10.87
C ILE A 197 30.92 8.26 -9.69
N LYS A 198 30.28 9.37 -9.31
CA LYS A 198 30.61 10.10 -8.07
C LYS A 198 29.49 9.85 -7.08
N TYR A 199 29.78 9.15 -5.99
CA TYR A 199 28.79 8.77 -5.00
C TYR A 199 29.44 8.63 -3.63
N ASP A 200 28.82 9.21 -2.61
CA ASP A 200 29.27 9.10 -1.21
C ASP A 200 30.75 9.46 -1.01
N GLY A 201 31.19 10.58 -1.61
CA GLY A 201 32.59 11.04 -1.57
C GLY A 201 33.58 10.23 -2.41
N LYS A 202 33.21 9.02 -2.87
CA LYS A 202 34.03 8.13 -3.69
C LYS A 202 33.85 8.42 -5.19
N VAL A 203 34.89 8.14 -5.97
CA VAL A 203 34.83 8.17 -7.44
C VAL A 203 35.09 6.78 -7.96
N ILE A 204 34.16 6.23 -8.73
CA ILE A 204 34.18 4.84 -9.18
C ILE A 204 34.18 4.82 -10.69
N ALA A 205 35.14 4.11 -11.28
CA ALA A 205 35.19 3.86 -12.71
C ALA A 205 34.50 2.53 -13.00
N LYS A 206 33.45 2.57 -13.83
CA LYS A 206 32.73 1.40 -14.32
C LYS A 206 32.99 1.19 -15.81
N VAL A 207 33.49 0.01 -16.15
CA VAL A 207 33.90 -0.37 -17.50
C VAL A 207 32.99 -1.48 -18.04
N GLY A 208 32.37 -1.26 -19.19
CA GLY A 208 31.55 -2.25 -19.89
C GLY A 208 32.32 -2.90 -21.04
N MET A 209 32.35 -4.24 -21.05
CA MET A 209 32.98 -5.05 -22.09
C MET A 209 31.96 -6.00 -22.73
N TYR A 210 31.74 -5.89 -24.04
CA TYR A 210 30.99 -6.89 -24.79
C TYR A 210 31.85 -8.13 -25.03
N MET A 211 31.29 -9.30 -24.75
CA MET A 211 31.92 -10.59 -24.93
C MET A 211 30.98 -11.52 -25.69
N THR A 212 31.48 -12.13 -26.75
CA THR A 212 30.75 -13.14 -27.52
C THR A 212 31.50 -14.46 -27.47
N ASN A 213 30.92 -15.46 -26.82
CA ASN A 213 31.54 -16.77 -26.67
C ASN A 213 31.26 -17.62 -27.93
N HIS A 214 32.31 -17.96 -28.68
CA HIS A 214 32.21 -18.83 -29.86
C HIS A 214 32.61 -20.29 -29.56
N GLY A 215 32.91 -20.64 -28.31
CA GLY A 215 33.23 -22.00 -27.88
C GLY A 215 32.00 -22.84 -27.56
N GLY A 216 32.24 -24.13 -27.28
CA GLY A 216 31.20 -25.08 -26.88
C GLY A 216 30.94 -25.17 -25.37
N LYS A 217 31.70 -24.44 -24.54
CA LYS A 217 31.60 -24.44 -23.06
C LYS A 217 31.28 -23.03 -22.55
N VAL A 218 30.69 -22.94 -21.35
CA VAL A 218 30.51 -21.66 -20.65
C VAL A 218 31.87 -21.01 -20.45
N TRP A 219 31.95 -19.71 -20.71
CA TRP A 219 33.16 -18.94 -20.52
C TRP A 219 32.97 -17.89 -19.42
N ASN A 220 34.00 -17.72 -18.62
CA ASN A 220 34.20 -16.58 -17.73
C ASN A 220 35.68 -16.17 -17.84
N ASP A 221 36.00 -15.00 -17.33
CA ASP A 221 37.36 -14.46 -17.29
C ASP A 221 38.09 -14.83 -15.99
N ARG A 222 37.67 -15.89 -15.28
CA ARG A 222 38.43 -16.40 -14.14
C ARG A 222 39.82 -16.82 -14.61
N GLY A 223 40.85 -16.34 -13.92
CA GLY A 223 42.26 -16.53 -14.30
C GLY A 223 42.87 -15.34 -15.03
N PHE A 224 42.09 -14.29 -15.32
CA PHE A 224 42.62 -13.01 -15.78
C PHE A 224 42.39 -11.92 -14.73
N GLU A 225 43.35 -11.01 -14.59
CA GLU A 225 43.23 -9.83 -13.74
C GLU A 225 42.93 -8.61 -14.62
N PRO A 226 41.72 -8.01 -14.53
CA PRO A 226 41.39 -6.83 -15.30
C PRO A 226 41.93 -5.57 -14.60
N HIS A 227 42.53 -4.66 -15.36
CA HIS A 227 43.06 -3.40 -14.88
C HIS A 227 42.53 -2.23 -15.70
N LEU A 228 42.24 -1.13 -15.02
CA LEU A 228 42.06 0.17 -15.62
C LEU A 228 43.42 0.88 -15.62
N VAL A 229 43.93 1.20 -16.81
CA VAL A 229 45.28 1.76 -16.97
C VAL A 229 45.19 3.16 -17.55
N THR A 230 45.94 4.07 -16.95
CA THR A 230 46.06 5.47 -17.36
C THR A 230 47.04 5.66 -18.51
N ALA A 231 46.94 6.80 -19.19
CA ALA A 231 47.91 7.18 -20.21
C ALA A 231 49.35 7.32 -19.65
N SER A 232 49.50 7.64 -18.37
CA SER A 232 50.80 7.69 -17.68
C SER A 232 51.34 6.32 -17.24
N GLY A 233 50.54 5.26 -17.37
CA GLY A 233 50.93 3.89 -17.03
C GLY A 233 50.48 3.41 -15.64
N SER A 234 49.99 4.29 -14.76
CA SER A 234 49.38 3.90 -13.48
C SER A 234 48.16 3.01 -13.71
N SER A 235 47.94 2.02 -12.86
CA SER A 235 46.86 1.04 -13.00
C SER A 235 46.05 0.87 -11.72
N PHE A 236 44.78 0.51 -11.90
CA PHE A 236 43.83 0.19 -10.83
C PHE A 236 43.23 -1.18 -11.13
N LEU A 237 43.27 -2.11 -10.17
CA LEU A 237 42.65 -3.41 -10.32
C LEU A 237 41.13 -3.25 -10.39
N LEU A 238 40.54 -3.79 -11.45
CA LEU A 238 39.10 -3.83 -11.65
C LEU A 238 38.53 -5.10 -11.02
N ARG A 239 37.31 -5.01 -10.50
CA ARG A 239 36.55 -6.15 -10.00
C ARG A 239 35.24 -6.28 -10.74
N HIS A 240 34.66 -7.46 -10.75
CA HIS A 240 33.33 -7.66 -11.32
C HIS A 240 32.26 -6.90 -10.55
N GLU A 241 31.40 -6.17 -11.26
CA GLU A 241 30.24 -5.52 -10.64
C GLU A 241 29.30 -6.55 -10.00
N ALA A 242 29.14 -7.72 -10.64
CA ALA A 242 28.29 -8.82 -10.20
C ALA A 242 28.86 -9.65 -9.03
N GLY A 243 29.98 -9.23 -8.43
CA GLY A 243 30.68 -9.96 -7.36
C GLY A 243 31.70 -10.99 -7.87
N ALA A 244 32.39 -11.65 -6.94
CA ALA A 244 33.56 -12.49 -7.22
C ALA A 244 33.32 -13.64 -8.21
N GLU A 245 32.09 -14.12 -8.32
CA GLU A 245 31.72 -15.17 -9.26
C GLU A 245 31.82 -14.73 -10.74
N GLY A 246 31.72 -13.43 -11.00
CA GLY A 246 31.64 -12.85 -12.34
C GLY A 246 30.30 -13.13 -13.04
N VAL A 247 30.19 -12.71 -14.31
CA VAL A 247 29.00 -13.00 -15.14
C VAL A 247 29.37 -14.06 -16.19
N PRO A 248 28.87 -15.31 -16.09
CA PRO A 248 29.17 -16.33 -17.09
C PRO A 248 28.52 -15.99 -18.44
N VAL A 249 29.27 -16.26 -19.51
CA VAL A 249 28.85 -16.10 -20.91
C VAL A 249 28.66 -17.50 -21.52
N GLN A 250 27.41 -17.84 -21.79
CA GLN A 250 27.00 -19.13 -22.34
C GLN A 250 27.54 -19.33 -23.79
N PRO A 251 27.67 -20.57 -24.27
CA PRO A 251 28.00 -20.85 -25.67
C PRO A 251 27.10 -20.07 -26.63
N LYS A 252 27.70 -19.37 -27.61
CA LYS A 252 27.02 -18.53 -28.62
C LYS A 252 26.29 -17.30 -28.06
N GLU A 253 26.42 -16.99 -26.76
CA GLU A 253 25.85 -15.78 -26.16
C GLU A 253 26.75 -14.56 -26.44
N LYS A 254 26.13 -13.43 -26.79
CA LYS A 254 26.75 -12.10 -26.69
C LYS A 254 26.23 -11.44 -25.42
N LYS A 255 27.14 -11.03 -24.54
CA LYS A 255 26.81 -10.45 -23.23
C LYS A 255 27.66 -9.24 -22.94
N LEU A 256 27.10 -8.27 -22.22
CA LEU A 256 27.82 -7.12 -21.69
C LEU A 256 28.22 -7.42 -20.24
N VAL A 257 29.51 -7.37 -19.94
CA VAL A 257 30.07 -7.63 -18.61
C VAL A 257 30.65 -6.34 -18.06
N TYR A 258 30.35 -6.04 -16.81
CA TYR A 258 30.79 -4.81 -16.15
C TYR A 258 31.84 -5.07 -15.09
N TYR A 259 32.81 -4.16 -15.05
CA TYR A 259 33.86 -4.09 -14.04
C TYR A 259 33.87 -2.75 -13.36
N ILE A 260 34.22 -2.70 -12.08
CA ILE A 260 34.26 -1.49 -11.27
C ILE A 260 35.56 -1.40 -10.47
N THR A 261 36.01 -0.18 -10.20
CA THR A 261 37.09 0.09 -9.24
C THR A 261 36.95 1.51 -8.70
N GLU A 262 37.39 1.73 -7.46
CA GLU A 262 37.52 3.07 -6.91
C GLU A 262 38.76 3.75 -7.49
N VAL A 263 38.64 5.02 -7.86
CA VAL A 263 39.71 5.82 -8.43
C VAL A 263 39.82 7.16 -7.72
N PRO A 264 41.01 7.77 -7.66
CA PRO A 264 41.16 9.11 -7.11
C PRO A 264 40.36 10.15 -7.89
N SER A 265 39.82 11.15 -7.19
CA SER A 265 39.01 12.23 -7.80
C SER A 265 39.79 13.08 -8.81
N TYR A 266 41.12 13.12 -8.72
CA TYR A 266 42.02 13.81 -9.64
C TYR A 266 42.42 12.99 -10.88
N LEU A 267 41.89 11.76 -11.04
CA LEU A 267 42.20 10.90 -12.18
C LEU A 267 41.78 11.56 -13.50
N LYS A 268 42.72 11.71 -14.44
CA LYS A 268 42.43 12.11 -15.81
C LYS A 268 41.76 10.93 -16.56
N THR A 269 40.57 11.16 -17.11
CA THR A 269 39.78 10.13 -17.79
C THR A 269 40.12 9.97 -19.27
N ALA A 270 40.90 10.89 -19.84
CA ALA A 270 41.35 10.82 -21.21
C ALA A 270 42.45 9.76 -21.38
N GLY A 271 42.32 8.92 -22.41
CA GLY A 271 43.33 7.91 -22.76
C GLY A 271 43.36 6.69 -21.84
N LEU A 272 42.30 6.46 -21.05
CA LEU A 272 42.15 5.24 -20.26
C LEU A 272 42.02 4.00 -21.16
N ARG A 273 42.58 2.89 -20.71
CA ARG A 273 42.45 1.59 -21.36
C ARG A 273 42.12 0.50 -20.35
N PHE A 274 41.36 -0.48 -20.80
CA PHE A 274 41.17 -1.74 -20.10
C PHE A 274 42.31 -2.70 -20.50
N LEU A 275 42.86 -3.45 -19.55
CA LEU A 275 43.90 -4.45 -19.79
C LEU A 275 43.62 -5.70 -18.98
N TRP A 276 43.64 -6.87 -19.61
CA TRP A 276 43.75 -8.13 -18.89
C TRP A 276 45.21 -8.56 -18.76
N THR A 277 45.56 -9.06 -17.59
CA THR A 277 46.81 -9.77 -17.33
C THR A 277 46.55 -11.22 -16.91
N GLU A 278 47.55 -12.07 -17.10
CA GLU A 278 47.57 -13.47 -16.68
C GLU A 278 48.88 -13.72 -15.91
N ASN A 279 48.80 -14.34 -14.73
CA ASN A 279 49.98 -14.61 -13.92
C ASN A 279 50.75 -15.83 -14.45
N ASP A 280 52.06 -15.67 -14.63
CA ASP A 280 53.01 -16.75 -14.81
C ASP A 280 53.64 -17.07 -13.44
N GLU A 281 53.09 -18.07 -12.74
CA GLU A 281 53.49 -18.41 -11.37
C GLU A 281 54.97 -18.81 -11.24
N THR A 282 55.52 -19.44 -12.29
CA THR A 282 56.93 -19.87 -12.29
C THR A 282 57.87 -18.68 -12.44
N LEU A 283 57.51 -17.70 -13.27
CA LEU A 283 58.30 -16.47 -13.44
C LEU A 283 57.98 -15.41 -12.38
N LYS A 284 56.87 -15.57 -11.64
CA LYS A 284 56.31 -14.55 -10.74
C LYS A 284 56.06 -13.22 -11.46
N LEU A 285 55.53 -13.28 -12.68
CA LEU A 285 55.23 -12.13 -13.54
C LEU A 285 53.75 -12.10 -13.93
N ALA A 286 53.15 -10.91 -13.98
CA ALA A 286 51.80 -10.71 -14.54
C ALA A 286 51.91 -10.29 -16.01
N LEU A 287 51.41 -11.04 -16.98
CA LEU A 287 51.67 -10.78 -18.41
C LEU A 287 50.43 -10.19 -19.09
N PRO A 288 50.55 -9.10 -19.88
CA PRO A 288 49.42 -8.49 -20.58
C PRO A 288 48.91 -9.42 -21.70
N VAL A 289 47.62 -9.73 -21.68
CA VAL A 289 46.97 -10.64 -22.64
C VAL A 289 46.22 -9.89 -23.72
N ALA A 290 45.47 -8.86 -23.34
CA ALA A 290 44.70 -8.04 -24.28
C ALA A 290 44.39 -6.67 -23.68
N SER A 291 44.51 -5.62 -24.49
CA SER A 291 44.20 -4.25 -24.09
C SER A 291 43.19 -3.59 -25.03
N PHE A 292 42.35 -2.70 -24.50
CA PHE A 292 41.28 -2.01 -25.22
C PHE A 292 41.21 -0.54 -24.82
N LYS A 293 41.19 0.38 -25.79
CA LYS A 293 40.97 1.80 -25.52
C LYS A 293 39.52 2.01 -25.10
N LEU A 294 39.32 2.67 -23.97
CA LEU A 294 37.98 2.98 -23.49
C LEU A 294 37.42 4.21 -24.22
N PRO A 295 36.09 4.27 -24.42
CA PRO A 295 35.45 5.49 -24.91
C PRO A 295 35.58 6.63 -23.91
N ALA A 296 35.16 7.84 -24.31
CA ALA A 296 35.07 8.96 -23.40
C ALA A 296 34.19 8.63 -22.19
N ALA A 297 34.67 9.02 -21.00
CA ALA A 297 33.93 8.83 -19.75
C ALA A 297 32.57 9.55 -19.81
N THR A 298 31.53 8.85 -19.36
CA THR A 298 30.18 9.41 -19.22
C THR A 298 29.72 9.37 -17.77
N ALA A 299 28.74 10.19 -17.42
CA ALA A 299 28.06 10.08 -16.14
C ALA A 299 26.95 9.01 -16.22
N PRO A 300 26.67 8.27 -15.14
CA PRO A 300 25.62 7.27 -15.14
C PRO A 300 24.24 7.90 -15.36
N LYS A 301 23.39 7.25 -16.17
CA LYS A 301 21.99 7.64 -16.39
C LYS A 301 21.08 6.89 -15.43
N TRP A 302 20.90 7.45 -14.23
CA TRP A 302 20.06 6.84 -13.20
C TRP A 302 18.62 7.34 -13.20
N ASP A 303 18.34 8.52 -13.76
CA ASP A 303 17.01 9.09 -13.77
C ASP A 303 16.01 8.24 -14.56
N VAL A 304 14.86 7.98 -13.94
CA VAL A 304 13.71 7.29 -14.52
C VAL A 304 12.53 8.24 -14.43
N ALA A 305 11.92 8.54 -15.57
CA ALA A 305 10.75 9.43 -15.63
C ALA A 305 9.56 8.85 -14.86
N ALA A 306 8.64 9.71 -14.43
CA ALA A 306 7.45 9.31 -13.70
C ALA A 306 6.63 8.27 -14.50
N GLY A 307 6.26 7.16 -13.84
CA GLY A 307 5.54 6.04 -14.46
C GLY A 307 6.37 5.15 -15.39
N ALA A 308 7.60 5.53 -15.75
CA ALA A 308 8.46 4.72 -16.59
C ALA A 308 9.10 3.56 -15.81
N ALA A 309 9.41 2.47 -16.50
CA ALA A 309 10.07 1.31 -15.92
C ALA A 309 11.60 1.34 -16.14
N LYS A 310 12.36 1.09 -15.07
CA LYS A 310 13.78 0.75 -15.14
C LYS A 310 13.92 -0.74 -15.45
N LYS A 311 14.60 -1.06 -16.54
CA LYS A 311 14.99 -2.44 -16.88
C LYS A 311 16.18 -2.84 -16.02
N LEU A 312 16.01 -3.86 -15.20
CA LEU A 312 17.03 -4.48 -14.36
C LEU A 312 17.35 -5.88 -14.89
N THR A 313 18.52 -6.39 -14.54
CA THR A 313 18.90 -7.79 -14.76
C THR A 313 19.38 -8.37 -13.43
N ILE A 314 18.58 -9.25 -12.84
CA ILE A 314 18.85 -9.86 -11.53
C ILE A 314 19.20 -11.32 -11.77
N LYS A 315 20.43 -11.73 -11.44
CA LYS A 315 20.97 -13.09 -11.71
C LYS A 315 20.72 -13.53 -13.18
N GLY A 316 20.84 -12.60 -14.13
CA GLY A 316 20.62 -12.86 -15.56
C GLY A 316 19.15 -12.87 -16.01
N ILE A 317 18.20 -12.63 -15.11
CA ILE A 317 16.76 -12.59 -15.40
C ILE A 317 16.31 -11.11 -15.57
N PRO A 318 15.65 -10.74 -16.67
CA PRO A 318 15.18 -9.37 -16.87
C PRO A 318 13.98 -9.08 -15.96
N VAL A 319 14.06 -7.97 -15.22
CA VAL A 319 13.01 -7.50 -14.30
C VAL A 319 12.75 -6.02 -14.55
N ASP A 320 11.49 -5.64 -14.71
CA ASP A 320 11.10 -4.23 -14.79
C ASP A 320 10.75 -3.72 -13.39
N ALA A 321 11.32 -2.58 -13.01
CA ALA A 321 11.06 -1.89 -11.74
C ALA A 321 10.43 -0.52 -12.02
N ARG A 322 9.31 -0.17 -11.37
CA ARG A 322 8.62 1.12 -11.58
C ARG A 322 7.87 1.59 -10.34
N ILE A 323 7.69 2.90 -10.18
CA ILE A 323 6.67 3.44 -9.27
C ILE A 323 5.32 3.27 -9.96
N ARG A 324 4.42 2.48 -9.36
CA ARG A 324 3.06 2.24 -9.87
C ARG A 324 2.15 3.42 -9.55
N GLN A 325 2.22 3.89 -8.32
CA GLN A 325 1.50 5.08 -7.83
C GLN A 325 2.25 5.69 -6.65
N ALA A 326 2.03 6.97 -6.44
CA ALA A 326 2.51 7.69 -5.27
C ALA A 326 1.46 8.73 -4.87
N SER A 327 1.32 8.98 -3.57
CA SER A 327 0.47 10.05 -3.06
C SER A 327 1.12 10.76 -1.89
N LEU A 328 0.85 12.05 -1.77
CA LEU A 328 1.30 12.91 -0.69
C LEU A 328 0.10 13.34 0.15
N ARG A 329 0.18 13.12 1.46
CA ARG A 329 -0.70 13.81 2.43
C ARG A 329 0.11 14.78 3.27
N ALA A 330 -0.49 15.89 3.65
CA ALA A 330 0.03 16.72 4.72
C ALA A 330 -0.47 16.17 6.07
N SER A 331 0.35 16.27 7.11
CA SER A 331 -0.08 16.13 8.51
C SER A 331 0.90 16.87 9.40
N GLY A 332 0.41 17.86 10.15
CA GLY A 332 1.20 18.53 11.20
C GLY A 332 2.51 19.18 10.77
N GLY A 333 2.60 19.70 9.55
CA GLY A 333 3.82 20.30 8.99
C GLY A 333 4.74 19.29 8.28
N GLN A 334 4.37 18.01 8.27
CA GLN A 334 5.05 16.95 7.55
C GLN A 334 4.25 16.49 6.34
N GLY A 335 4.95 16.15 5.27
CA GLY A 335 4.45 15.49 4.07
C GLY A 335 4.70 14.01 4.19
N ILE A 336 3.64 13.22 4.27
CA ILE A 336 3.72 11.77 4.35
C ILE A 336 3.46 11.23 2.94
N TRP A 337 4.51 10.66 2.35
CA TRP A 337 4.47 10.03 1.03
C TRP A 337 4.16 8.55 1.15
N THR A 338 3.13 8.09 0.45
CA THR A 338 2.87 6.66 0.24
C THR A 338 3.26 6.33 -1.19
N ILE A 339 4.31 5.52 -1.38
CA ILE A 339 4.87 5.15 -2.69
C ILE A 339 4.74 3.64 -2.90
N GLU A 340 4.07 3.22 -3.97
CA GLU A 340 3.98 1.81 -4.36
C GLU A 340 5.02 1.49 -5.46
N MET A 341 6.05 0.74 -5.08
CA MET A 341 7.09 0.26 -5.98
C MET A 341 6.73 -1.14 -6.52
N ALA A 342 6.73 -1.31 -7.83
CA ALA A 342 6.37 -2.55 -8.50
C ALA A 342 7.56 -3.19 -9.20
N PHE A 343 7.67 -4.52 -9.10
CA PHE A 343 8.66 -5.34 -9.78
C PHE A 343 7.99 -6.43 -10.61
N LYS A 344 8.29 -6.49 -11.91
CA LYS A 344 7.73 -7.45 -12.85
C LYS A 344 8.80 -8.33 -13.46
N ASN A 345 8.67 -9.65 -13.30
CA ASN A 345 9.58 -10.60 -13.92
C ASN A 345 9.26 -10.76 -15.42
N LYS A 346 10.18 -10.34 -16.29
CA LYS A 346 10.08 -10.47 -17.76
C LYS A 346 10.80 -11.71 -18.30
N GLY A 347 11.42 -12.49 -17.44
CA GLY A 347 12.11 -13.73 -17.80
C GLY A 347 11.21 -14.96 -17.74
N LYS A 348 11.82 -16.11 -18.01
CA LYS A 348 11.17 -17.43 -18.04
C LYS A 348 11.42 -18.28 -16.78
N LYS A 349 12.16 -17.75 -15.80
CA LYS A 349 12.51 -18.42 -14.55
C LYS A 349 12.13 -17.54 -13.37
N THR A 350 11.85 -18.15 -12.22
CA THR A 350 11.63 -17.44 -10.95
C THR A 350 12.89 -16.66 -10.57
N VAL A 351 12.70 -15.46 -10.01
CA VAL A 351 13.78 -14.60 -9.53
C VAL A 351 13.42 -14.00 -8.18
N GLU A 352 14.41 -13.89 -7.31
CA GLU A 352 14.28 -13.19 -6.03
C GLU A 352 14.85 -11.77 -6.19
N VAL A 353 14.03 -10.77 -5.91
CA VAL A 353 14.44 -9.37 -5.90
C VAL A 353 15.32 -9.13 -4.67
N PRO A 354 16.55 -8.61 -4.83
CA PRO A 354 17.41 -8.26 -3.71
C PRO A 354 16.73 -7.27 -2.76
N ALA A 355 17.10 -7.33 -1.48
CA ALA A 355 16.71 -6.32 -0.49
C ALA A 355 17.45 -5.00 -0.78
N TYR A 356 16.94 -4.23 -1.74
CA TYR A 356 17.46 -2.90 -2.07
C TYR A 356 17.21 -1.92 -0.92
N GLU A 357 18.14 -0.99 -0.75
CA GLU A 357 17.94 0.16 0.11
C GLU A 357 17.29 1.30 -0.68
N TYR A 358 16.50 2.13 0.01
CA TYR A 358 15.80 3.25 -0.60
C TYR A 358 16.12 4.54 0.14
N ALA A 359 16.12 5.65 -0.59
CA ALA A 359 16.20 6.98 -0.01
C ALA A 359 15.40 7.97 -0.85
N ILE A 360 14.90 9.03 -0.23
CA ILE A 360 14.36 10.18 -0.96
C ILE A 360 15.48 11.18 -1.18
N LYS A 361 15.71 11.54 -2.45
CA LYS A 361 16.62 12.61 -2.85
C LYS A 361 15.82 13.88 -3.10
N ALA A 362 16.08 14.92 -2.32
CA ALA A 362 15.49 16.23 -2.52
C ALA A 362 16.22 17.03 -3.61
N SER A 363 15.56 18.07 -4.12
CA SER A 363 16.12 18.90 -5.19
C SER A 363 17.30 19.77 -4.74
N GLU A 364 17.37 20.15 -3.45
CA GLU A 364 18.54 20.81 -2.89
C GLU A 364 19.73 19.86 -2.64
N GLY A 365 19.54 18.54 -2.81
CA GLY A 365 20.59 17.54 -2.68
C GLY A 365 20.65 16.79 -1.35
N SER A 366 19.76 17.07 -0.40
CA SER A 366 19.59 16.26 0.82
C SER A 366 19.05 14.86 0.48
N PHE A 367 19.41 13.89 1.33
CA PHE A 367 19.00 12.49 1.21
C PHE A 367 18.33 12.04 2.51
N HIS A 368 17.17 11.40 2.38
CA HIS A 368 16.38 10.88 3.49
C HIS A 368 16.27 9.36 3.34
N PRO A 369 17.07 8.57 4.06
CA PRO A 369 17.05 7.11 3.94
C PRO A 369 15.71 6.54 4.41
N TYR A 370 15.26 5.48 3.75
CA TYR A 370 14.10 4.69 4.11
C TYR A 370 14.52 3.25 4.33
N THR A 371 14.26 2.73 5.52
CA THR A 371 14.48 1.32 5.86
C THR A 371 13.12 0.63 5.86
N PRO A 372 12.86 -0.33 4.95
CA PRO A 372 11.62 -1.09 4.98
C PRO A 372 11.51 -1.94 6.25
N ASP A 373 10.33 -2.00 6.86
CA ASP A 373 10.08 -2.82 8.05
C ASP A 373 10.23 -4.32 7.77
N ASN A 374 10.01 -4.74 6.51
CA ASN A 374 10.17 -6.11 6.06
C ASN A 374 11.37 -6.24 5.12
N LYS A 375 12.45 -6.87 5.61
CA LYS A 375 13.69 -7.10 4.85
C LYS A 375 13.66 -8.36 3.97
N ALA A 376 12.55 -9.12 3.95
CA ALA A 376 12.46 -10.32 3.13
C ALA A 376 12.40 -9.98 1.63
N GLY A 377 13.26 -10.61 0.83
CA GLY A 377 13.30 -10.44 -0.62
C GLY A 377 11.98 -10.85 -1.30
N LEU A 378 11.57 -10.12 -2.34
CA LEU A 378 10.37 -10.44 -3.12
C LEU A 378 10.67 -11.54 -4.13
N THR A 379 10.09 -12.73 -3.97
CA THR A 379 10.17 -13.80 -5.00
C THR A 379 9.11 -13.61 -6.07
N LEU A 380 9.54 -13.55 -7.35
CA LEU A 380 8.71 -13.34 -8.53
C LEU A 380 8.78 -14.53 -9.50
N ARG A 381 7.64 -15.18 -9.76
CA ARG A 381 7.48 -16.19 -10.82
C ARG A 381 7.53 -15.55 -12.21
N PRO A 382 7.75 -16.32 -13.29
CA PRO A 382 7.72 -15.78 -14.65
C PRO A 382 6.43 -15.01 -14.95
N GLY A 383 6.55 -13.77 -15.41
CA GLY A 383 5.40 -12.90 -15.73
C GLY A 383 4.73 -12.23 -14.52
N GLU A 384 5.06 -12.63 -13.29
CA GLU A 384 4.46 -12.10 -12.06
C GLU A 384 4.91 -10.65 -11.79
N GLU A 385 3.98 -9.82 -11.32
CA GLU A 385 4.24 -8.48 -10.79
C GLU A 385 3.86 -8.48 -9.31
N LYS A 386 4.79 -8.07 -8.44
CA LYS A 386 4.52 -7.81 -7.01
C LYS A 386 4.91 -6.39 -6.67
N THR A 387 4.27 -5.85 -5.64
CA THR A 387 4.50 -4.48 -5.18
C THR A 387 4.92 -4.43 -3.72
N MET A 388 5.61 -3.34 -3.38
CA MET A 388 6.01 -2.96 -2.02
C MET A 388 5.56 -1.52 -1.80
N VAL A 389 4.92 -1.26 -0.66
CA VAL A 389 4.44 0.06 -0.27
C VAL A 389 5.42 0.66 0.73
N MET A 390 5.80 1.91 0.51
CA MET A 390 6.69 2.68 1.38
C MET A 390 5.92 3.89 1.91
N GLU A 391 5.88 4.06 3.23
CA GLU A 391 5.38 5.27 3.87
C GLU A 391 6.58 6.08 4.38
N ILE A 392 6.77 7.28 3.83
CA ILE A 392 7.95 8.12 4.09
C ILE A 392 7.50 9.49 4.55
N THR A 393 7.83 9.81 5.80
CA THR A 393 7.52 11.11 6.40
C THR A 393 8.67 12.09 6.14
N LEU A 394 8.35 13.21 5.50
CA LEU A 394 9.30 14.27 5.15
C LEU A 394 8.80 15.63 5.62
N PRO A 395 9.67 16.60 5.87
CA PRO A 395 9.25 18.00 6.07
C PRO A 395 8.52 18.57 4.83
N LEU A 396 7.43 19.35 5.02
CA LEU A 396 6.65 19.94 3.91
C LEU A 396 7.38 21.07 3.16
N ASP A 397 8.36 21.70 3.79
CA ASP A 397 9.19 22.78 3.22
C ASP A 397 10.12 22.29 2.09
N LEU A 398 10.37 20.98 2.00
CA LEU A 398 11.00 20.39 0.81
C LEU A 398 10.12 20.62 -0.43
N LYS A 399 10.77 20.80 -1.59
CA LYS A 399 10.07 20.86 -2.90
C LYS A 399 9.50 19.49 -3.28
N GLN A 400 8.34 19.17 -2.73
CA GLN A 400 7.67 17.86 -2.80
C GLN A 400 7.54 17.34 -4.24
N GLU A 401 7.25 18.22 -5.19
CA GLU A 401 7.07 17.91 -6.61
C GLU A 401 8.37 17.55 -7.35
N ARG A 402 9.53 17.76 -6.71
CA ARG A 402 10.86 17.48 -7.27
C ARG A 402 11.60 16.35 -6.57
N LEU A 403 10.93 15.66 -5.66
CA LEU A 403 11.52 14.51 -4.95
C LEU A 403 11.72 13.33 -5.91
N LYS A 404 12.81 12.60 -5.69
CA LYS A 404 13.11 11.35 -6.41
C LYS A 404 13.33 10.22 -5.42
N LEU A 405 12.76 9.06 -5.72
CA LEU A 405 13.06 7.82 -5.01
C LEU A 405 14.36 7.23 -5.56
N GLN A 406 15.40 7.25 -4.75
CA GLN A 406 16.66 6.57 -5.00
C GLN A 406 16.54 5.10 -4.58
N MET A 407 16.92 4.22 -5.49
CA MET A 407 17.08 2.78 -5.23
C MET A 407 18.58 2.45 -5.28
N ILE A 408 19.08 1.82 -4.22
CA ILE A 408 20.50 1.55 -4.00
C ILE A 408 20.70 0.04 -4.00
N GLY A 409 21.66 -0.43 -4.80
CA GLY A 409 22.07 -1.83 -4.88
C GLY A 409 23.44 -2.05 -4.28
N ALA A 410 23.64 -3.22 -3.66
CA ALA A 410 24.97 -3.68 -3.31
C ALA A 410 25.74 -4.08 -4.58
N SER A 411 26.98 -3.61 -4.69
CA SER A 411 27.98 -4.13 -5.63
C SER A 411 29.03 -4.93 -4.85
N GLY A 412 29.81 -5.76 -5.54
CA GLY A 412 30.80 -6.64 -4.90
C GLY A 412 31.82 -5.88 -4.01
N PRO A 413 32.54 -6.58 -3.11
CA PRO A 413 33.52 -5.95 -2.23
C PRO A 413 34.61 -5.21 -3.00
N VAL A 414 34.91 -3.98 -2.60
CA VAL A 414 35.96 -3.14 -3.20
C VAL A 414 36.99 -2.82 -2.12
N SER A 415 38.25 -3.22 -2.32
CA SER A 415 39.35 -2.76 -1.45
C SER A 415 39.80 -1.37 -1.90
N PRO A 416 40.08 -0.43 -0.97
CA PRO A 416 40.65 0.86 -1.33
C PRO A 416 42.01 0.64 -2.02
N SER A 417 42.15 1.07 -3.27
CA SER A 417 43.42 0.95 -4.00
C SER A 417 44.40 1.99 -3.48
N LYS A 418 45.34 1.60 -2.62
CA LYS A 418 46.54 2.41 -2.33
C LYS A 418 47.43 2.40 -3.58
N PRO A 419 47.88 3.57 -4.10
CA PRO A 419 48.93 3.60 -5.11
C PRO A 419 50.17 2.86 -4.59
N PRO A 420 50.99 2.21 -5.44
CA PRO A 420 52.21 1.58 -4.98
C PRO A 420 53.10 2.63 -4.30
N ALA A 421 53.27 2.49 -2.99
CA ALA A 421 54.22 3.27 -2.22
C ALA A 421 55.64 2.79 -2.58
N ASN A 422 56.55 3.73 -2.76
CA ASN A 422 57.98 3.45 -2.86
C ASN A 422 58.41 2.63 -1.64
N SER A 423 59.12 1.54 -1.90
CA SER A 423 59.60 0.58 -0.92
C SER A 423 60.59 1.20 0.05
N GLY A 424 60.30 1.13 1.35
CA GLY A 424 61.27 1.44 2.39
C GLY A 424 60.68 1.47 3.79
N GLU A 425 60.17 0.33 4.29
CA GLU A 425 60.27 -0.08 5.70
C GLU A 425 59.62 -1.46 5.93
N PRO A 426 60.31 -2.43 6.56
CA PRO A 426 59.75 -3.73 6.90
C PRO A 426 59.18 -3.72 8.32
N GLY A 427 57.88 -4.01 8.46
CA GLY A 427 57.30 -4.35 9.76
C GLY A 427 55.85 -3.91 9.94
N SER A 428 54.90 -4.69 9.41
CA SER A 428 53.55 -4.79 9.97
C SER A 428 52.91 -6.09 9.49
N GLU A 429 52.45 -6.92 10.42
CA GLU A 429 51.64 -8.12 10.14
C GLU A 429 50.32 -7.74 9.44
N PRO A 430 49.75 -8.64 8.60
CA PRO A 430 48.53 -8.36 7.87
C PRO A 430 47.34 -8.39 8.82
N THR A 431 46.83 -7.21 9.20
CA THR A 431 45.50 -7.09 9.80
C THR A 431 44.47 -7.39 8.71
N ALA A 432 43.49 -8.24 9.03
CA ALA A 432 42.43 -8.63 8.12
C ALA A 432 41.68 -7.39 7.59
N GLU A 433 41.87 -7.07 6.32
CA GLU A 433 41.13 -6.01 5.64
C GLU A 433 39.65 -6.39 5.59
N VAL A 434 38.81 -5.61 6.25
CA VAL A 434 37.36 -5.70 6.15
C VAL A 434 36.97 -5.37 4.70
N GLN A 435 36.51 -6.38 3.97
CA GLN A 435 35.96 -6.22 2.63
C GLN A 435 34.62 -5.47 2.70
N GLU A 436 34.64 -4.15 2.50
CA GLU A 436 33.41 -3.36 2.33
C GLU A 436 32.77 -3.65 0.96
N SER A 437 31.52 -4.12 0.94
CA SER A 437 30.66 -4.14 -0.25
C SER A 437 30.27 -2.72 -0.60
N LEU A 438 30.64 -2.25 -1.78
CA LEU A 438 30.33 -0.90 -2.23
C LEU A 438 28.84 -0.80 -2.59
N THR A 439 28.09 0.12 -1.99
CA THR A 439 26.69 0.38 -2.35
C THR A 439 26.60 1.52 -3.37
N LEU A 440 25.84 1.33 -4.44
CA LEU A 440 25.71 2.29 -5.53
C LEU A 440 24.23 2.52 -5.89
N PRO A 441 23.85 3.76 -6.25
CA PRO A 441 22.55 4.01 -6.84
C PRO A 441 22.41 3.24 -8.15
N ILE A 442 21.26 2.60 -8.34
CA ILE A 442 20.92 1.90 -9.58
C ILE A 442 19.78 2.58 -10.33
N ALA A 443 18.98 3.41 -9.65
CA ALA A 443 17.96 4.26 -10.24
C ALA A 443 17.58 5.46 -9.35
N TYR A 444 17.13 6.54 -9.98
CA TYR A 444 16.40 7.66 -9.38
C TYR A 444 15.03 7.77 -10.05
N PHE A 445 13.99 7.25 -9.42
CA PHE A 445 12.63 7.34 -9.93
C PHE A 445 12.02 8.70 -9.60
N ALA A 446 11.56 9.43 -10.61
CA ALA A 446 10.72 10.59 -10.39
C ALA A 446 9.39 10.12 -9.77
N ILE A 447 9.05 10.69 -8.61
CA ILE A 447 7.84 10.34 -7.88
C ILE A 447 6.68 11.12 -8.51
N PRO A 448 5.61 10.46 -9.00
CA PRO A 448 4.42 11.16 -9.47
C PRO A 448 3.84 12.04 -8.35
N TYR A 449 3.76 13.35 -8.58
CA TYR A 449 3.19 14.28 -7.61
C TYR A 449 1.67 14.27 -7.68
N GLN A 450 1.04 13.64 -6.70
CA GLN A 450 -0.40 13.62 -6.53
C GLN A 450 -0.73 13.78 -5.05
N THR A 451 -1.50 14.80 -4.70
CA THR A 451 -2.03 14.93 -3.34
C THR A 451 -3.08 13.85 -3.09
N GLU A 452 -3.11 13.29 -1.88
CA GLU A 452 -4.11 12.31 -1.47
C GLU A 452 -5.52 12.82 -1.76
N ARG A 453 -6.30 12.03 -2.49
CA ARG A 453 -7.64 12.42 -2.92
C ARG A 453 -8.62 12.23 -1.78
N LYS A 454 -9.33 13.31 -1.41
CA LYS A 454 -10.44 13.20 -0.46
C LYS A 454 -11.63 12.50 -1.13
N SER A 455 -12.13 11.47 -0.46
CA SER A 455 -13.33 10.73 -0.82
C SER A 455 -14.55 11.61 -0.59
N SER A 456 -15.44 11.67 -1.57
CA SER A 456 -16.72 12.38 -1.51
C SER A 456 -17.85 11.39 -1.28
N ILE A 457 -18.91 11.85 -0.61
CA ILE A 457 -20.09 11.04 -0.39
C ILE A 457 -20.77 10.72 -1.73
N GLY A 458 -21.16 9.46 -1.95
CA GLY A 458 -21.85 8.97 -3.14
C GLY A 458 -20.97 8.71 -4.36
N VAL A 459 -19.65 8.93 -4.28
CA VAL A 459 -18.71 8.68 -5.38
C VAL A 459 -18.04 7.32 -5.19
N GLU A 460 -18.03 6.49 -6.24
CA GLU A 460 -17.31 5.21 -6.24
C GLU A 460 -15.84 5.42 -6.62
N TYR A 461 -14.96 4.79 -5.86
CA TYR A 461 -13.51 4.78 -6.06
C TYR A 461 -13.02 3.35 -6.31
N ASP A 462 -12.00 3.22 -7.16
CA ASP A 462 -11.40 1.93 -7.49
C ASP A 462 -10.73 1.25 -6.29
N ALA A 463 -10.54 -0.07 -6.41
CA ALA A 463 -9.84 -0.86 -5.40
C ALA A 463 -8.39 -0.40 -5.22
N GLN A 464 -8.00 -0.14 -3.97
CA GLN A 464 -6.64 0.31 -3.62
C GLN A 464 -5.59 -0.80 -3.68
N THR A 465 -6.02 -2.08 -3.68
CA THR A 465 -5.15 -3.25 -3.79
C THR A 465 -5.66 -4.18 -4.89
N ALA A 466 -4.77 -5.00 -5.46
CA ALA A 466 -5.13 -5.91 -6.56
C ALA A 466 -6.19 -6.97 -6.19
N LYS A 467 -6.39 -7.23 -4.88
CA LYS A 467 -7.43 -8.10 -4.33
C LYS A 467 -8.46 -7.31 -3.48
N GLY A 468 -8.47 -5.99 -3.62
CA GLY A 468 -9.34 -5.11 -2.86
C GLY A 468 -10.70 -4.92 -3.50
N PHE A 469 -11.57 -4.22 -2.78
CA PHE A 469 -12.90 -3.86 -3.24
C PHE A 469 -12.89 -2.40 -3.71
N ALA A 470 -13.65 -2.09 -4.76
CA ALA A 470 -14.04 -0.71 -5.01
C ALA A 470 -14.90 -0.23 -3.84
N TYR A 471 -14.83 1.05 -3.49
CA TYR A 471 -15.49 1.56 -2.30
C TYR A 471 -16.27 2.84 -2.58
N THR A 472 -17.39 3.02 -1.90
CA THR A 472 -18.22 4.23 -1.92
C THR A 472 -18.54 4.62 -0.48
N LEU A 473 -18.29 5.88 -0.10
CA LEU A 473 -18.82 6.43 1.14
C LEU A 473 -20.27 6.85 0.89
N GLU A 474 -21.24 6.07 1.36
CA GLU A 474 -22.67 6.32 1.08
C GLU A 474 -23.26 7.40 1.98
N SER A 475 -22.90 7.38 3.26
CA SER A 475 -23.37 8.37 4.22
C SER A 475 -22.38 8.54 5.36
N MET A 476 -22.41 9.70 6.00
CA MET A 476 -21.65 9.97 7.21
C MET A 476 -22.46 10.87 8.13
N GLN A 477 -22.80 10.38 9.33
CA GLN A 477 -23.64 11.08 10.29
C GLN A 477 -22.86 11.34 11.58
N ARG A 478 -23.19 12.44 12.26
CA ARG A 478 -22.75 12.74 13.63
C ARG A 478 -23.98 12.66 14.52
N LEU A 479 -23.96 11.77 15.50
CA LEU A 479 -25.11 11.40 16.31
C LEU A 479 -24.79 11.59 17.79
N PRO A 480 -25.66 12.23 18.59
CA PRO A 480 -25.51 12.29 20.04
C PRO A 480 -25.46 10.90 20.67
N TRP A 481 -24.53 10.70 21.61
CA TRP A 481 -24.38 9.45 22.34
C TRP A 481 -23.79 9.69 23.73
N GLN A 482 -24.66 9.68 24.76
CA GLN A 482 -24.28 9.97 26.13
C GLN A 482 -23.56 11.34 26.24
N ASP A 483 -22.35 11.38 26.77
CA ASP A 483 -21.52 12.59 26.92
C ASP A 483 -20.63 12.87 25.69
N GLN A 484 -20.82 12.13 24.59
CA GLN A 484 -20.03 12.23 23.36
C GLN A 484 -20.94 12.22 22.13
N ASP A 485 -20.33 12.37 20.95
CA ASP A 485 -20.98 12.10 19.68
C ASP A 485 -20.38 10.85 19.02
N LEU A 486 -21.21 10.11 18.32
CA LEU A 486 -20.84 9.03 17.41
C LEU A 486 -20.73 9.57 15.98
N ILE A 487 -19.58 9.33 15.36
CA ILE A 487 -19.42 9.40 13.92
C ILE A 487 -19.76 8.04 13.33
N VAL A 488 -20.75 7.99 12.45
CA VAL A 488 -21.20 6.76 11.79
C VAL A 488 -21.08 6.93 10.28
N ALA A 489 -20.13 6.21 9.68
CA ALA A 489 -19.89 6.19 8.24
C ALA A 489 -20.39 4.88 7.64
N LYS A 490 -21.18 4.96 6.57
CA LYS A 490 -21.65 3.81 5.80
C LYS A 490 -20.83 3.69 4.53
N LEU A 491 -20.16 2.56 4.36
CA LEU A 491 -19.36 2.23 3.19
C LEU A 491 -20.05 1.12 2.39
N ARG A 492 -20.06 1.25 1.07
CA ARG A 492 -20.37 0.15 0.15
C ARG A 492 -19.09 -0.37 -0.47
N LEU A 493 -18.81 -1.65 -0.31
CA LEU A 493 -17.66 -2.33 -0.90
C LEU A 493 -18.13 -3.23 -2.05
N ARG A 494 -17.63 -2.99 -3.27
CA ARG A 494 -18.00 -3.74 -4.47
C ARG A 494 -16.85 -4.60 -4.98
N ASN A 495 -17.13 -5.88 -5.26
CA ASN A 495 -16.19 -6.76 -5.93
C ASN A 495 -16.10 -6.40 -7.42
N THR A 496 -14.94 -5.91 -7.86
CA THR A 496 -14.70 -5.48 -9.24
C THR A 496 -14.27 -6.61 -10.18
N GLN A 497 -14.03 -7.82 -9.65
CA GLN A 497 -13.66 -8.97 -10.48
C GLN A 497 -14.86 -9.46 -11.28
N GLU A 498 -14.65 -9.75 -12.57
CA GLU A 498 -15.72 -10.20 -13.47
C GLU A 498 -16.15 -11.66 -13.25
N SER A 499 -15.25 -12.50 -12.69
CA SER A 499 -15.48 -13.96 -12.63
C SER A 499 -15.05 -14.62 -11.31
N LYS A 500 -14.51 -13.87 -10.35
CA LYS A 500 -14.00 -14.42 -9.08
C LYS A 500 -14.64 -13.77 -7.87
N SER A 501 -15.14 -14.60 -6.96
CA SER A 501 -15.53 -14.11 -5.63
C SER A 501 -14.30 -13.72 -4.82
N LEU A 502 -14.43 -12.64 -4.04
CA LEU A 502 -13.38 -12.16 -3.13
C LEU A 502 -13.84 -12.34 -1.67
N PRO A 503 -12.98 -12.84 -0.77
CA PRO A 503 -13.32 -12.90 0.65
C PRO A 503 -13.33 -11.49 1.26
N LEU A 504 -14.35 -11.19 2.07
CA LEU A 504 -14.33 -10.04 2.98
C LEU A 504 -13.67 -10.48 4.29
N PRO A 505 -12.44 -10.05 4.60
CA PRO A 505 -11.78 -10.46 5.83
C PRO A 505 -12.43 -9.80 7.07
N GLU A 506 -12.05 -10.25 8.26
CA GLU A 506 -12.37 -9.53 9.50
C GLU A 506 -11.61 -8.19 9.52
N LEU A 507 -12.35 -7.09 9.59
CA LEU A 507 -11.82 -5.75 9.49
C LEU A 507 -11.82 -5.06 10.84
N LYS A 508 -10.72 -4.41 11.16
CA LYS A 508 -10.62 -3.41 12.23
C LYS A 508 -10.38 -2.04 11.62
N VAL A 509 -10.62 -0.99 12.38
CA VAL A 509 -10.47 0.39 11.90
C VAL A 509 -9.80 1.28 12.92
N ASN A 510 -8.92 2.14 12.42
CA ASN A 510 -8.48 3.33 13.13
C ASN A 510 -9.13 4.54 12.47
N VAL A 511 -9.73 5.42 13.28
CA VAL A 511 -10.31 6.68 12.78
C VAL A 511 -9.52 7.85 13.35
N THR A 512 -9.03 8.72 12.47
CA THR A 512 -8.28 9.93 12.85
C THR A 512 -9.02 11.17 12.36
N ALA A 513 -9.32 12.09 13.27
CA ALA A 513 -9.83 13.41 12.96
C ALA A 513 -8.68 14.42 12.78
N ASP A 514 -8.84 15.29 11.79
CA ASP A 514 -7.92 16.42 11.51
C ASP A 514 -6.44 16.04 11.49
N GLU A 515 -6.19 14.85 10.91
CA GLU A 515 -4.86 14.25 10.64
C GLU A 515 -4.02 13.93 11.89
N LYS A 516 -4.50 14.25 13.10
CA LYS A 516 -3.72 14.14 14.35
C LYS A 516 -4.46 13.44 15.49
N THR A 517 -5.77 13.57 15.56
CA THR A 517 -6.53 13.11 16.74
C THR A 517 -7.15 11.75 16.46
N SER A 518 -6.54 10.70 17.01
CA SER A 518 -7.14 9.37 16.98
C SER A 518 -8.43 9.35 17.80
N LEU A 519 -9.50 8.83 17.23
CA LEU A 519 -10.81 8.73 17.86
C LEU A 519 -10.94 7.40 18.62
N ALA A 520 -11.57 7.45 19.79
CA ALA A 520 -11.79 6.27 20.64
C ALA A 520 -13.01 5.46 20.17
N GLY A 521 -13.12 4.21 20.63
CA GLY A 521 -14.28 3.35 20.35
C GLY A 521 -14.50 3.07 18.87
N SER A 522 -13.41 3.00 18.09
CA SER A 522 -13.49 2.73 16.66
C SER A 522 -13.91 1.29 16.40
N GLU A 523 -15.06 1.08 15.77
CA GLU A 523 -15.62 -0.25 15.48
C GLU A 523 -15.99 -0.39 14.00
N VAL A 524 -15.86 -1.60 13.47
CA VAL A 524 -16.37 -1.98 12.13
C VAL A 524 -17.51 -2.95 12.32
N ILE A 525 -18.62 -2.72 11.61
CA ILE A 525 -19.75 -3.63 11.54
C ILE A 525 -19.94 -4.02 10.08
N ALA A 526 -19.85 -5.31 9.82
CA ALA A 526 -20.25 -5.90 8.55
C ALA A 526 -20.72 -7.34 8.80
N GLU A 527 -21.98 -7.64 8.49
CA GLU A 527 -22.57 -8.96 8.73
C GLU A 527 -21.92 -10.06 7.89
N GLU A 528 -21.38 -9.70 6.74
CA GLU A 528 -20.73 -10.62 5.79
C GLU A 528 -19.22 -10.80 6.05
N GLN A 529 -18.68 -10.34 7.19
CA GLN A 529 -17.27 -10.62 7.51
C GLN A 529 -17.00 -12.13 7.53
N GLY A 530 -15.90 -12.54 6.89
CA GLY A 530 -15.56 -13.94 6.66
C GLY A 530 -16.26 -14.60 5.46
N SER A 531 -17.20 -13.92 4.81
CA SER A 531 -17.94 -14.45 3.65
C SER A 531 -17.28 -14.11 2.31
N LEU A 532 -17.66 -14.85 1.27
CA LEU A 532 -17.25 -14.59 -0.12
C LEU A 532 -18.24 -13.67 -0.82
N ILE A 533 -17.75 -12.54 -1.34
CA ILE A 533 -18.54 -11.60 -2.13
C ILE A 533 -18.44 -11.97 -3.61
N ALA A 534 -19.57 -12.28 -4.23
CA ALA A 534 -19.63 -12.70 -5.63
C ALA A 534 -19.16 -11.61 -6.62
N PRO A 535 -18.76 -11.97 -7.86
CA PRO A 535 -18.39 -11.02 -8.91
C PRO A 535 -19.45 -9.93 -9.12
N GLY A 536 -19.05 -8.66 -9.12
CA GLY A 536 -19.96 -7.51 -9.31
C GLY A 536 -20.86 -7.18 -8.11
N SER A 537 -21.01 -8.07 -7.13
CA SER A 537 -21.81 -7.85 -5.93
C SER A 537 -21.17 -6.84 -4.98
N SER A 538 -22.00 -6.23 -4.15
CA SER A 538 -21.58 -5.27 -3.12
C SER A 538 -22.03 -5.70 -1.73
N THR A 539 -21.31 -5.25 -0.71
CA THR A 539 -21.61 -5.45 0.70
C THR A 539 -21.52 -4.11 1.45
N GLU A 540 -22.27 -3.98 2.54
CA GLU A 540 -22.31 -2.79 3.37
C GLU A 540 -21.41 -2.95 4.60
N VAL A 541 -20.60 -1.93 4.88
CA VAL A 541 -19.72 -1.86 6.04
C VAL A 541 -19.97 -0.56 6.77
N TYR A 542 -20.33 -0.62 8.04
CA TYR A 542 -20.46 0.56 8.89
C TYR A 542 -19.20 0.73 9.71
N VAL A 543 -18.72 1.96 9.80
CA VAL A 543 -17.59 2.36 10.64
C VAL A 543 -18.09 3.36 11.67
N MET A 544 -17.78 3.10 12.93
CA MET A 544 -18.20 3.95 14.05
C MET A 544 -16.97 4.44 14.81
N ALA A 545 -17.01 5.67 15.32
CA ALA A 545 -16.01 6.20 16.24
C ALA A 545 -16.62 7.28 17.14
N ARG A 546 -16.05 7.46 18.34
CA ARG A 546 -16.51 8.46 19.31
C ARG A 546 -15.67 9.73 19.26
N ILE A 547 -16.33 10.87 19.41
CA ILE A 547 -15.70 12.18 19.48
C ILE A 547 -16.37 13.03 20.57
N PRO A 548 -15.63 13.85 21.34
CA PRO A 548 -16.26 14.81 22.25
C PRO A 548 -17.21 15.75 21.51
N TYR A 549 -18.41 15.97 22.03
CA TYR A 549 -19.46 16.74 21.35
C TYR A 549 -19.08 18.21 21.09
N THR A 550 -18.12 18.75 21.83
CA THR A 550 -17.62 20.14 21.68
C THR A 550 -16.57 20.31 20.58
N LYS A 551 -16.11 19.22 19.94
CA LYS A 551 -15.06 19.30 18.92
C LYS A 551 -15.66 19.44 17.52
N ASP A 552 -15.14 20.39 16.76
CA ASP A 552 -15.36 20.46 15.32
C ASP A 552 -14.45 19.49 14.57
N ILE A 553 -14.87 19.07 13.38
CA ILE A 553 -14.09 18.18 12.52
C ILE A 553 -13.98 18.80 11.13
N ARG A 554 -12.75 18.97 10.63
CA ARG A 554 -12.49 19.42 9.26
C ARG A 554 -12.27 18.26 8.30
N SER A 555 -11.72 17.16 8.80
CA SER A 555 -11.46 15.95 8.02
C SER A 555 -11.46 14.69 8.89
N LEU A 556 -11.85 13.56 8.27
CA LEU A 556 -11.81 12.24 8.88
C LEU A 556 -11.01 11.30 7.97
N ARG A 557 -10.14 10.51 8.58
CA ARG A 557 -9.41 9.43 7.91
C ARG A 557 -9.79 8.11 8.56
N PHE A 558 -10.26 7.17 7.74
CA PHE A 558 -10.58 5.82 8.15
C PHE A 558 -9.54 4.88 7.56
N GLU A 559 -8.83 4.15 8.42
CA GLU A 559 -7.81 3.17 8.06
C GLU A 559 -8.31 1.79 8.47
N LEU A 560 -8.88 1.08 7.51
CA LEU A 560 -9.35 -0.29 7.69
C LEU A 560 -8.20 -1.26 7.43
N PHE A 561 -8.00 -2.21 8.33
CA PHE A 561 -6.92 -3.18 8.27
C PHE A 561 -7.39 -4.55 8.76
N THR A 562 -6.71 -5.60 8.30
CA THR A 562 -6.77 -6.91 8.93
C THR A 562 -5.64 -7.03 9.95
N GLN A 563 -5.87 -7.80 11.00
CA GLN A 563 -4.85 -8.05 12.01
C GLN A 563 -4.72 -9.55 12.23
N GLN A 564 -3.51 -10.07 12.06
CA GLN A 564 -3.16 -11.43 12.45
C GLN A 564 -2.00 -11.34 13.44
N ASP A 565 -2.22 -11.85 14.66
CA ASP A 565 -1.36 -11.63 15.82
C ASP A 565 -1.09 -10.11 16.05
N THR A 566 0.15 -9.67 15.88
CA THR A 566 0.57 -8.27 15.99
C THR A 566 0.74 -7.57 14.64
N ALA A 567 0.71 -8.32 13.52
CA ALA A 567 0.91 -7.76 12.18
C ALA A 567 -0.39 -7.16 11.64
N LYS A 568 -0.39 -5.85 11.37
CA LYS A 568 -1.48 -5.16 10.68
C LYS A 568 -1.22 -5.16 9.18
N THR A 569 -2.21 -5.58 8.40
CA THR A 569 -2.18 -5.48 6.93
C THR A 569 -3.25 -4.49 6.49
N SER A 570 -2.84 -3.41 5.82
CA SER A 570 -3.77 -2.40 5.31
C SER A 570 -4.75 -3.01 4.30
N PHE A 571 -6.03 -2.65 4.43
CA PHE A 571 -7.10 -3.11 3.53
C PHE A 571 -7.66 -1.95 2.70
N LEU A 572 -8.08 -0.87 3.37
CA LEU A 572 -8.65 0.31 2.74
C LEU A 572 -8.30 1.54 3.59
N THR A 573 -7.78 2.60 2.95
CA THR A 573 -7.60 3.89 3.61
C THR A 573 -8.39 4.95 2.86
N LEU A 574 -9.30 5.66 3.54
CA LEU A 574 -10.04 6.74 2.92
C LEU A 574 -10.04 7.98 3.81
N THR A 575 -9.80 9.13 3.19
CA THR A 575 -9.89 10.43 3.85
C THR A 575 -11.06 11.21 3.27
N THR A 576 -11.89 11.81 4.10
CA THR A 576 -13.05 12.62 3.71
C THR A 576 -13.04 13.96 4.44
N SER A 577 -13.85 14.92 3.98
CA SER A 577 -14.16 16.10 4.77
C SER A 577 -14.90 15.72 6.05
N GLY A 578 -14.76 16.51 7.11
CA GLY A 578 -15.50 16.33 8.36
C GLY A 578 -16.99 16.69 8.25
N MET A 579 -17.47 17.12 7.07
CA MET A 579 -18.88 17.44 6.83
C MET A 579 -19.74 16.19 6.98
N THR A 580 -20.62 16.17 7.98
CA THR A 580 -21.61 15.13 8.17
C THR A 580 -22.96 15.52 7.58
N GLN A 581 -23.72 14.53 7.17
CA GLN A 581 -25.10 14.70 6.72
C GLN A 581 -26.02 14.86 7.94
N SER A 582 -27.01 15.74 7.81
CA SER A 582 -28.11 15.83 8.77
C SER A 582 -28.92 14.53 8.79
N ILE A 583 -29.47 14.20 9.94
CA ILE A 583 -30.41 13.09 10.09
C ILE A 583 -31.64 13.38 9.24
N SER A 584 -32.04 12.42 8.38
CA SER A 584 -33.24 12.58 7.56
C SER A 584 -34.50 12.56 8.42
N THR A 585 -35.44 13.46 8.14
CA THR A 585 -36.73 13.53 8.84
C THR A 585 -37.80 12.68 8.15
N LEU A 586 -38.56 11.93 8.93
CA LEU A 586 -39.76 11.20 8.51
C LEU A 586 -41.00 11.97 8.97
N GLU A 587 -41.92 12.20 8.03
CA GLU A 587 -43.21 12.83 8.29
C GLU A 587 -44.05 12.01 9.27
N LYS A 588 -45.01 12.68 9.94
CA LYS A 588 -45.90 12.05 10.92
C LYS A 588 -46.59 10.80 10.34
N GLY A 589 -46.62 9.72 11.10
CA GLY A 589 -47.25 8.45 10.73
C GLY A 589 -46.50 7.61 9.70
N LYS A 590 -45.36 8.07 9.15
CA LYS A 590 -44.51 7.26 8.27
C LYS A 590 -43.67 6.27 9.08
N PRO A 591 -43.57 5.01 8.65
CA PRO A 591 -42.78 4.02 9.38
C PRO A 591 -41.28 4.26 9.20
N TYR A 592 -40.51 3.90 10.23
CA TYR A 592 -39.08 3.68 10.12
C TYR A 592 -38.80 2.25 9.64
N THR A 593 -37.96 2.11 8.62
CA THR A 593 -37.62 0.81 8.03
C THR A 593 -36.24 0.35 8.47
N VAL A 594 -36.16 -0.85 9.06
CA VAL A 594 -34.92 -1.59 9.25
C VAL A 594 -34.66 -2.41 7.97
N THR A 595 -33.57 -2.13 7.28
CA THR A 595 -33.23 -2.79 6.00
C THR A 595 -32.23 -3.93 6.15
N THR A 596 -31.62 -4.08 7.32
CA THR A 596 -30.59 -5.08 7.62
C THR A 596 -31.11 -6.50 7.38
N ILE A 597 -30.33 -7.31 6.65
CA ILE A 597 -30.72 -8.65 6.23
C ILE A 597 -30.86 -9.55 7.48
N GLY A 598 -31.93 -10.34 7.54
CA GLY A 598 -32.20 -11.20 8.70
C GLY A 598 -32.85 -10.49 9.88
N LYS A 599 -33.08 -9.18 9.77
CA LYS A 599 -33.74 -8.33 10.78
C LYS A 599 -34.69 -7.29 10.18
N ARG A 600 -35.13 -7.48 8.92
CA ARG A 600 -35.98 -6.52 8.23
C ARG A 600 -37.30 -6.31 8.95
N ALA A 601 -37.63 -5.06 9.22
CA ALA A 601 -38.83 -4.70 9.97
C ALA A 601 -39.26 -3.25 9.69
N GLU A 602 -40.51 -2.93 10.02
CA GLU A 602 -41.06 -1.57 10.00
C GLU A 602 -41.57 -1.19 11.38
N ALA A 603 -41.08 -0.07 11.93
CA ALA A 603 -41.53 0.51 13.18
C ALA A 603 -42.45 1.70 12.89
N GLN A 604 -43.70 1.62 13.33
CA GLN A 604 -44.69 2.68 13.16
C GLN A 604 -45.16 3.21 14.51
N GLU A 605 -45.27 4.53 14.64
CA GLU A 605 -45.88 5.18 15.82
C GLU A 605 -47.31 4.68 16.01
N ARG A 606 -47.61 4.16 17.20
CA ARG A 606 -48.98 3.86 17.62
C ARG A 606 -49.60 5.09 18.29
N ARG A 607 -48.91 5.60 19.30
CA ARG A 607 -49.25 6.85 20.01
C ARG A 607 -48.04 7.38 20.76
N THR A 608 -48.01 8.70 20.94
CA THR A 608 -47.14 9.38 21.89
C THR A 608 -48.00 10.11 22.91
N VAL A 609 -47.74 9.87 24.19
CA VAL A 609 -48.51 10.41 25.32
C VAL A 609 -47.57 11.19 26.24
N ILE A 610 -48.08 12.29 26.80
CA ILE A 610 -47.36 13.09 27.79
C ILE A 610 -47.97 12.83 29.17
N TYR A 611 -47.17 12.34 30.11
CA TYR A 611 -47.54 12.31 31.53
C TYR A 611 -47.04 13.60 32.18
N GLU A 612 -47.96 14.40 32.70
CA GLU A 612 -47.61 15.66 33.36
C GLU A 612 -47.23 15.43 34.81
N GLY A 613 -45.97 15.72 35.16
CA GLY A 613 -45.53 15.74 36.55
C GLY A 613 -45.55 17.13 37.18
N VAL A 614 -44.99 17.29 38.37
CA VAL A 614 -44.85 18.61 39.00
C VAL A 614 -43.65 19.36 38.41
N ASP A 615 -42.47 18.72 38.42
CA ASP A 615 -41.20 19.34 38.01
C ASP A 615 -40.81 19.06 36.55
N SER A 616 -41.32 17.98 35.98
CA SER A 616 -40.96 17.48 34.66
C SER A 616 -42.13 16.74 34.03
N ASP A 617 -42.14 16.63 32.71
CA ASP A 617 -43.06 15.75 31.99
C ASP A 617 -42.35 14.45 31.61
N ILE A 618 -43.11 13.38 31.42
CA ILE A 618 -42.62 12.17 30.75
C ILE A 618 -43.23 12.11 29.37
N VAL A 619 -42.37 12.00 28.36
CA VAL A 619 -42.79 11.76 26.98
C VAL A 619 -42.67 10.26 26.75
N TYR A 620 -43.79 9.62 26.44
CA TYR A 620 -43.91 8.18 26.33
C TYR A 620 -44.43 7.83 24.94
N SER A 621 -43.63 7.15 24.11
CA SER A 621 -43.97 6.83 22.72
C SER A 621 -43.96 5.34 22.47
N GLU A 622 -45.08 4.84 21.97
CA GLU A 622 -45.27 3.43 21.64
C GLU A 622 -45.23 3.19 20.13
N PHE A 623 -44.54 2.15 19.74
CA PHE A 623 -44.35 1.75 18.35
C PHE A 623 -44.76 0.32 18.14
N LEU A 624 -45.38 0.07 16.99
CA LEU A 624 -45.59 -1.28 16.48
C LEU A 624 -44.46 -1.63 15.51
N LEU A 625 -43.64 -2.60 15.90
CA LEU A 625 -42.58 -3.16 15.06
C LEU A 625 -43.10 -4.42 14.37
N THR A 626 -43.24 -4.37 13.05
CA THR A 626 -43.73 -5.47 12.22
C THR A 626 -42.55 -6.16 11.53
N SER A 627 -42.44 -7.48 11.66
CA SER A 627 -41.40 -8.27 10.98
C SER A 627 -41.68 -8.42 9.48
N ASN A 628 -40.71 -8.05 8.65
CA ASN A 628 -40.73 -8.22 7.20
C ASN A 628 -39.82 -9.38 6.75
N GLU A 629 -39.41 -10.25 7.67
CA GLU A 629 -38.63 -11.44 7.37
C GLU A 629 -39.49 -12.64 6.96
N GLN A 630 -38.91 -13.54 6.17
CA GLN A 630 -39.57 -14.77 5.69
C GLN A 630 -39.49 -15.92 6.70
N ARG A 631 -38.75 -15.76 7.79
CA ARG A 631 -38.54 -16.76 8.83
C ARG A 631 -38.69 -16.14 10.20
N ARG A 632 -38.86 -17.00 11.21
CA ARG A 632 -38.87 -16.58 12.60
C ARG A 632 -37.50 -16.00 12.98
N VAL A 633 -37.46 -14.72 13.37
CA VAL A 633 -36.23 -14.03 13.78
C VAL A 633 -36.47 -13.14 14.98
N GLN A 634 -35.46 -12.95 15.81
CA GLN A 634 -35.49 -11.88 16.81
C GLN A 634 -35.39 -10.53 16.11
N ALA A 635 -36.20 -9.56 16.49
CA ALA A 635 -36.15 -8.22 15.91
C ALA A 635 -34.82 -7.50 16.19
N ALA A 636 -34.48 -6.50 15.37
CA ALA A 636 -33.41 -5.58 15.69
C ALA A 636 -33.76 -4.77 16.96
N VAL A 637 -32.79 -4.57 17.85
CA VAL A 637 -32.95 -3.68 19.00
C VAL A 637 -32.96 -2.23 18.51
N LEU A 638 -33.95 -1.46 18.90
CA LEU A 638 -34.04 -0.04 18.55
C LEU A 638 -33.62 0.84 19.73
N LYS A 639 -32.87 1.90 19.44
CA LYS A 639 -32.46 2.92 20.42
C LYS A 639 -32.66 4.30 19.81
N GLY A 640 -32.86 5.30 20.65
CA GLY A 640 -33.12 6.65 20.17
C GLY A 640 -33.08 7.71 21.25
N TYR A 641 -33.36 8.93 20.83
CA TYR A 641 -33.50 10.08 21.71
C TYR A 641 -34.60 11.01 21.19
N PHE A 642 -35.27 11.69 22.09
CA PHE A 642 -36.20 12.76 21.74
C PHE A 642 -35.42 14.04 21.45
N GLN A 643 -35.85 14.79 20.44
CA GLN A 643 -35.25 16.06 20.07
C GLN A 643 -36.32 17.11 19.84
N SER A 644 -36.22 18.22 20.57
CA SER A 644 -37.07 19.39 20.44
C SER A 644 -36.72 20.23 19.20
N THR A 645 -37.58 21.19 18.89
CA THR A 645 -37.40 22.14 17.78
C THR A 645 -36.21 23.07 17.98
N ASP A 646 -35.85 23.38 19.23
CA ASP A 646 -34.64 24.13 19.59
C ASP A 646 -33.36 23.27 19.59
N GLY A 647 -33.46 21.98 19.23
CA GLY A 647 -32.33 21.07 19.06
C GLY A 647 -31.85 20.39 20.34
N LYS A 648 -32.46 20.63 21.50
CA LYS A 648 -32.14 19.91 22.74
C LYS A 648 -32.48 18.43 22.59
N ILE A 649 -31.65 17.60 23.22
CA ILE A 649 -31.69 16.15 23.11
C ILE A 649 -31.98 15.56 24.48
N TYR A 650 -32.88 14.58 24.50
CA TYR A 650 -33.25 13.81 25.68
C TYR A 650 -33.12 12.33 25.34
N GLU A 651 -32.11 11.67 25.89
CA GLU A 651 -31.88 10.23 25.65
C GLU A 651 -33.12 9.43 26.07
N ALA A 652 -33.55 8.51 25.22
CA ALA A 652 -34.74 7.70 25.48
C ALA A 652 -34.34 6.33 26.03
N GLU A 653 -35.01 5.93 27.11
CA GLU A 653 -35.02 4.55 27.53
C GLU A 653 -35.89 3.73 26.56
N THR A 654 -35.39 2.56 26.16
CA THR A 654 -36.12 1.63 25.30
C THR A 654 -36.60 0.44 26.12
N ILE A 655 -37.89 0.12 26.00
CA ILE A 655 -38.45 -1.15 26.46
C ILE A 655 -38.86 -1.96 25.22
N GLN A 656 -38.20 -3.10 25.01
CA GLN A 656 -38.41 -3.95 23.83
C GLN A 656 -38.46 -5.44 24.24
N PRO A 657 -39.40 -6.25 23.71
CA PRO A 657 -39.44 -7.68 23.97
C PRO A 657 -38.20 -8.43 23.44
N GLU A 658 -37.81 -9.48 24.16
CA GLU A 658 -36.75 -10.40 23.72
C GLU A 658 -37.25 -11.46 22.72
N ALA A 659 -38.57 -11.64 22.64
CA ALA A 659 -39.19 -12.70 21.87
C ALA A 659 -38.92 -12.59 20.36
N ALA A 660 -38.70 -13.73 19.71
CA ALA A 660 -38.58 -13.77 18.26
C ALA A 660 -39.94 -13.73 17.56
N LEU A 661 -39.99 -12.94 16.48
CA LEU A 661 -41.17 -12.67 15.67
C LEU A 661 -41.29 -13.69 14.55
N GLN A 662 -42.50 -14.21 14.33
CA GLN A 662 -42.88 -14.90 13.11
C GLN A 662 -42.99 -13.89 11.94
N PRO A 663 -42.91 -14.35 10.68
CA PRO A 663 -43.18 -13.50 9.51
C PRO A 663 -44.49 -12.72 9.66
N GLY A 664 -44.45 -11.39 9.47
CA GLY A 664 -45.62 -10.51 9.58
C GLY A 664 -46.14 -10.26 11.00
N SER A 665 -45.59 -10.91 12.04
CA SER A 665 -46.01 -10.65 13.42
C SER A 665 -45.46 -9.33 13.95
N ARG A 666 -46.15 -8.80 14.97
CA ARG A 666 -45.91 -7.47 15.54
C ARG A 666 -45.48 -7.56 16.99
N GLN A 667 -44.61 -6.63 17.40
CA GLN A 667 -44.34 -6.35 18.80
C GLN A 667 -44.44 -4.87 19.14
N SER A 668 -44.68 -4.59 20.41
CA SER A 668 -44.68 -3.24 20.95
C SER A 668 -43.27 -2.85 21.40
N VAL A 669 -42.77 -1.72 20.93
CA VAL A 669 -41.51 -1.11 21.38
C VAL A 669 -41.83 0.25 21.98
N VAL A 670 -41.33 0.53 23.16
CA VAL A 670 -41.58 1.78 23.89
C VAL A 670 -40.29 2.59 23.96
N PHE A 671 -40.40 3.88 23.72
CA PHE A 671 -39.36 4.87 24.00
C PHE A 671 -39.91 5.90 24.97
N TRP A 672 -39.18 6.20 26.04
CA TRP A 672 -39.60 7.23 26.97
C TRP A 672 -38.44 8.02 27.54
N ALA A 673 -38.70 9.28 27.92
CA ALA A 673 -37.73 10.14 28.58
C ALA A 673 -38.44 11.15 29.48
N ARG A 674 -37.76 11.57 30.55
CA ARG A 674 -38.17 12.70 31.39
C ARG A 674 -37.64 14.00 30.76
N VAL A 675 -38.54 14.95 30.51
CA VAL A 675 -38.22 16.23 29.86
C VAL A 675 -38.64 17.41 30.75
N PRO A 676 -37.94 18.56 30.68
CA PRO A 676 -38.35 19.76 31.40
C PRO A 676 -39.75 20.23 31.00
N LYS A 677 -40.44 20.91 31.92
CA LYS A 677 -41.76 21.50 31.64
C LYS A 677 -41.74 22.38 30.39
N GLY A 678 -42.73 22.18 29.53
CA GLY A 678 -42.90 22.91 28.27
C GLY A 678 -42.07 22.39 27.09
N ALA A 679 -41.14 21.45 27.30
CA ALA A 679 -40.36 20.84 26.21
C ALA A 679 -41.10 19.72 25.45
N SER A 680 -42.27 19.29 25.95
CA SER A 680 -43.01 18.11 25.50
C SER A 680 -43.92 18.31 24.28
N ASN A 681 -44.15 19.57 23.83
CA ASN A 681 -45.18 19.88 22.83
C ASN A 681 -44.78 19.57 21.37
N GLU A 682 -43.49 19.70 21.00
CA GLU A 682 -43.01 19.48 19.63
C GLU A 682 -41.68 18.70 19.61
N LEU A 683 -41.77 17.41 19.93
CA LEU A 683 -40.63 16.50 19.92
C LEU A 683 -40.65 15.58 18.69
N GLY A 684 -39.49 15.36 18.09
CA GLY A 684 -39.26 14.25 17.18
C GLY A 684 -38.44 13.15 17.87
N LEU A 685 -38.68 11.89 17.51
CA LEU A 685 -37.86 10.77 17.97
C LEU A 685 -36.80 10.45 16.90
N ALA A 686 -35.53 10.69 17.21
CA ALA A 686 -34.43 10.16 16.42
C ALA A 686 -34.19 8.70 16.82
N LEU A 687 -34.45 7.76 15.92
CA LEU A 687 -34.36 6.33 16.20
C LEU A 687 -33.49 5.60 15.19
N GLY A 688 -32.75 4.61 15.67
CA GLY A 688 -31.87 3.76 14.88
C GLY A 688 -31.76 2.35 15.44
N THR A 689 -31.05 1.51 14.70
CA THR A 689 -30.76 0.13 15.09
C THR A 689 -29.52 0.10 15.98
N ALA A 690 -29.64 -0.51 17.16
CA ALA A 690 -28.59 -0.58 18.17
C ALA A 690 -27.53 -1.63 17.84
N MET A 691 -26.29 -1.34 18.24
CA MET A 691 -25.08 -2.10 17.93
C MET A 691 -24.29 -2.38 19.21
N THR A 692 -23.62 -3.53 19.29
CA THR A 692 -22.71 -3.87 20.39
C THR A 692 -21.54 -4.72 19.87
N GLY A 693 -20.31 -4.24 20.02
CA GLY A 693 -19.09 -5.02 19.79
C GLY A 693 -18.96 -5.55 18.35
N GLY A 694 -19.12 -4.67 17.35
CA GLY A 694 -18.98 -5.02 15.94
C GLY A 694 -20.16 -5.78 15.30
N LYS A 695 -21.23 -6.04 16.05
CA LYS A 695 -22.46 -6.70 15.58
C LYS A 695 -23.71 -5.97 16.05
N LEU A 696 -24.88 -6.37 15.54
CA LEU A 696 -26.17 -5.90 16.05
C LEU A 696 -26.31 -6.20 17.54
N ALA A 697 -26.90 -5.27 18.29
CA ALA A 697 -27.15 -5.45 19.72
C ALA A 697 -28.21 -6.55 19.97
N GLU A 698 -28.10 -7.20 21.12
CA GLU A 698 -29.09 -8.14 21.66
C GLU A 698 -29.91 -7.43 22.74
N THR A 699 -31.19 -7.79 22.89
CA THR A 699 -32.07 -7.18 23.90
C THR A 699 -31.48 -7.38 25.31
N GLY A 700 -31.57 -6.37 26.17
CA GLY A 700 -31.06 -6.41 27.55
C GLY A 700 -29.55 -6.19 27.69
N LYS A 701 -28.80 -6.04 26.59
CA LYS A 701 -27.38 -5.67 26.61
C LYS A 701 -27.17 -4.20 26.29
N ASP A 702 -26.10 -3.63 26.85
CA ASP A 702 -25.70 -2.26 26.54
C ASP A 702 -25.25 -2.13 25.09
N ALA A 703 -25.78 -1.10 24.43
CA ALA A 703 -25.38 -0.72 23.08
C ALA A 703 -24.09 0.10 23.14
N THR A 704 -23.20 -0.10 22.17
CA THR A 704 -22.01 0.74 21.95
C THR A 704 -22.27 1.85 20.92
N GLY A 705 -23.37 1.76 20.17
CA GLY A 705 -23.87 2.80 19.28
C GLY A 705 -25.14 2.44 18.52
N VAL A 706 -25.50 3.27 17.54
CA VAL A 706 -26.66 3.09 16.64
C VAL A 706 -26.31 3.34 15.17
N MET A 707 -27.03 2.70 14.26
CA MET A 707 -26.94 2.95 12.81
C MET A 707 -28.31 3.18 12.17
N GLY A 708 -28.29 3.74 10.95
CA GLY A 708 -29.49 3.98 10.15
C GLY A 708 -30.43 5.05 10.71
N VAL A 709 -29.94 5.94 11.58
CA VAL A 709 -30.79 6.85 12.34
C VAL A 709 -31.63 7.76 11.44
N LYS A 710 -32.92 7.85 11.75
CA LYS A 710 -33.87 8.82 11.17
C LYS A 710 -34.65 9.52 12.26
N LYS A 711 -34.98 10.80 12.05
CA LYS A 711 -35.80 11.59 12.97
C LYS A 711 -37.25 11.48 12.55
N MET A 712 -38.09 10.86 13.36
CA MET A 712 -39.50 10.74 13.09
C MET A 712 -40.27 11.83 13.84
N MET A 713 -41.15 12.55 13.14
CA MET A 713 -42.04 13.52 13.76
C MET A 713 -43.15 12.79 14.50
N LEU A 714 -43.29 13.06 15.80
CA LEU A 714 -44.29 12.42 16.66
C LEU A 714 -45.60 13.20 16.67
N ASN A 715 -46.65 12.56 17.16
CA ASN A 715 -47.93 13.19 17.45
C ASN A 715 -48.27 13.08 18.95
N PRO A 716 -47.63 13.88 19.82
CA PRO A 716 -47.90 13.85 21.25
C PRO A 716 -49.34 14.26 21.52
N ILE A 717 -50.06 13.42 22.27
CA ILE A 717 -51.43 13.68 22.72
C ILE A 717 -51.50 13.74 24.25
N ARG A 718 -52.43 14.54 24.74
CA ARG A 718 -52.88 14.54 26.14
C ARG A 718 -54.23 13.81 26.16
N PRO A 719 -54.30 12.56 26.65
CA PRO A 719 -55.53 11.80 26.61
C PRO A 719 -56.66 12.57 27.30
N ALA A 720 -57.78 12.73 26.59
CA ALA A 720 -58.98 13.32 27.18
C ALA A 720 -59.55 12.36 28.23
N ILE A 721 -59.98 12.90 29.36
CA ILE A 721 -60.61 12.11 30.43
C ILE A 721 -61.97 11.61 29.92
N SER A 722 -62.16 10.30 29.88
CA SER A 722 -63.47 9.71 29.56
C SER A 722 -64.45 9.93 30.72
N SER A 723 -65.67 10.39 30.42
CA SER A 723 -66.76 10.51 31.39
C SER A 723 -67.47 9.17 31.69
N ALA A 724 -67.01 8.09 31.08
CA ALA A 724 -67.49 6.73 31.30
C ALA A 724 -66.30 5.79 31.53
N LEU A 725 -66.50 4.75 32.35
CA LEU A 725 -65.48 3.73 32.61
C LEU A 725 -65.62 2.54 31.65
N THR A 726 -65.95 2.78 30.39
CA THR A 726 -66.13 1.75 29.37
C THR A 726 -65.08 1.87 28.27
N ASN A 727 -64.44 0.76 27.92
CA ASN A 727 -63.44 0.65 26.84
C ASN A 727 -62.27 1.63 26.97
N LEU A 728 -61.73 1.78 28.18
CA LEU A 728 -60.57 2.63 28.45
C LEU A 728 -59.29 1.99 27.90
N ASP A 729 -58.45 2.75 27.22
CA ASP A 729 -57.20 2.27 26.60
C ASP A 729 -56.05 2.21 27.62
N TRP A 730 -55.81 1.01 28.17
CA TRP A 730 -54.69 0.68 29.05
C TRP A 730 -53.80 -0.38 28.38
N TYR A 731 -53.15 0.02 27.30
CA TYR A 731 -52.45 -0.88 26.38
C TYR A 731 -51.44 -1.82 27.08
N PRO A 732 -51.38 -3.12 26.70
CA PRO A 732 -52.04 -3.78 25.57
C PRO A 732 -53.49 -4.21 25.84
N TYR A 733 -54.16 -3.61 26.82
CA TYR A 733 -55.50 -3.96 27.25
C TYR A 733 -56.51 -2.82 27.07
N HIS A 734 -57.78 -3.19 26.96
CA HIS A 734 -58.92 -2.31 27.17
C HIS A 734 -59.60 -2.71 28.47
N VAL A 735 -59.82 -1.75 29.35
CA VAL A 735 -60.44 -1.97 30.66
C VAL A 735 -61.80 -1.32 30.69
N SER A 736 -62.80 -2.07 31.15
CA SER A 736 -64.16 -1.56 31.37
C SER A 736 -64.65 -1.91 32.77
N VAL A 737 -65.29 -0.98 33.45
CA VAL A 737 -66.13 -1.25 34.62
C VAL A 737 -67.53 -1.53 34.11
N THR A 738 -67.94 -2.80 34.14
CA THR A 738 -69.26 -3.23 33.61
C THR A 738 -70.36 -3.12 34.65
N LYS A 739 -70.01 -3.17 35.93
CA LYS A 739 -70.93 -3.01 37.06
C LYS A 739 -70.19 -2.46 38.26
N ALA A 740 -70.79 -1.51 38.96
CA ALA A 740 -70.32 -1.06 40.26
C ALA A 740 -71.54 -0.81 41.15
N VAL A 741 -71.60 -1.48 42.30
CA VAL A 741 -72.71 -1.37 43.25
C VAL A 741 -72.13 -1.12 44.63
N GLY A 742 -72.68 -0.13 45.33
CA GLY A 742 -72.41 0.11 46.74
C GLY A 742 -73.71 0.06 47.54
N HIS A 743 -73.68 -0.57 48.71
CA HIS A 743 -74.83 -0.65 49.60
C HIS A 743 -74.57 0.17 50.87
N LEU A 744 -75.54 0.98 51.28
CA LEU A 744 -75.50 1.74 52.51
C LEU A 744 -76.68 1.31 53.38
N GLN A 745 -76.40 0.64 54.50
CA GLN A 745 -77.40 0.31 55.51
C GLN A 745 -77.52 1.46 56.51
N GLU A 746 -78.75 1.85 56.85
CA GLU A 746 -79.01 2.87 57.85
C GLU A 746 -78.29 2.58 59.17
N GLY A 747 -77.62 3.59 59.75
CA GLY A 747 -76.89 3.42 61.01
C GLY A 747 -75.57 2.62 60.93
N SER A 748 -75.17 2.14 59.74
CA SER A 748 -73.87 1.49 59.51
C SER A 748 -72.75 2.51 59.33
N SER A 749 -71.55 2.22 59.87
CA SER A 749 -70.32 2.96 59.57
C SER A 749 -69.53 2.37 58.40
N SER A 750 -70.11 1.46 57.64
CA SER A 750 -69.46 0.86 56.47
C SER A 750 -70.32 0.78 55.22
N ILE A 751 -69.64 0.89 54.07
CA ILE A 751 -70.23 0.82 52.74
C ILE A 751 -69.48 -0.27 51.96
N PRO A 752 -70.03 -1.49 51.85
CA PRO A 752 -69.48 -2.50 50.95
C PRO A 752 -69.72 -2.12 49.49
N LEU A 753 -68.65 -2.19 48.70
CA LEU A 753 -68.64 -1.99 47.25
C LEU A 753 -68.30 -3.30 46.53
N ASN A 754 -69.02 -3.59 45.45
CA ASN A 754 -68.69 -4.65 44.51
C ASN A 754 -68.53 -4.05 43.11
N ILE A 755 -67.34 -4.19 42.54
CA ILE A 755 -66.97 -3.59 41.26
C ILE A 755 -66.53 -4.70 40.31
N THR A 756 -67.21 -4.83 39.18
CA THR A 756 -66.92 -5.80 38.12
C THR A 756 -66.12 -5.14 37.00
N PHE A 757 -64.92 -5.65 36.75
CA PHE A 757 -64.05 -5.26 35.66
C PHE A 757 -64.13 -6.29 34.54
N ASP A 758 -64.14 -5.82 33.29
CA ASP A 758 -63.92 -6.60 32.09
C ASP A 758 -62.66 -6.10 31.39
N VAL A 759 -61.67 -6.97 31.20
CA VAL A 759 -60.40 -6.64 30.57
C VAL A 759 -60.24 -7.44 29.29
N LYS A 760 -60.12 -6.74 28.17
CA LYS A 760 -59.86 -7.32 26.85
C LYS A 760 -58.45 -6.99 26.40
N ARG A 761 -57.81 -7.88 25.65
CA ARG A 761 -56.51 -7.60 25.03
C ARG A 761 -56.74 -6.99 23.65
N SER A 762 -56.11 -5.86 23.35
CA SER A 762 -56.36 -5.08 22.13
C SER A 762 -56.00 -5.86 20.86
N GLU A 763 -54.88 -6.61 20.84
CA GLU A 763 -54.47 -7.51 19.74
C GLU A 763 -53.48 -8.61 20.21
N SER A 764 -53.18 -9.61 19.36
CA SER A 764 -52.09 -10.59 19.55
C SER A 764 -50.72 -9.96 19.27
N ILE A 765 -50.38 -8.90 20.00
CA ILE A 765 -49.09 -8.22 19.91
C ILE A 765 -48.22 -8.71 21.06
N ILE A 766 -46.95 -8.97 20.77
CA ILE A 766 -45.96 -9.28 21.80
C ILE A 766 -45.52 -7.95 22.43
N ALA A 767 -45.71 -7.79 23.74
CA ALA A 767 -45.30 -6.61 24.49
C ALA A 767 -44.49 -7.04 25.71
N ALA A 768 -43.52 -6.22 26.09
CA ALA A 768 -42.78 -6.37 27.34
C ALA A 768 -43.55 -5.64 28.43
N ASP A 769 -43.26 -5.97 29.69
CA ASP A 769 -43.78 -5.19 30.81
C ASP A 769 -43.14 -3.80 30.78
N SER A 770 -43.95 -2.79 30.49
CA SER A 770 -43.54 -1.39 30.51
C SER A 770 -43.58 -0.79 31.92
N GLY A 771 -44.04 -1.52 32.95
CA GLY A 771 -44.11 -1.02 34.32
C GLY A 771 -45.30 -0.10 34.59
N HIS A 772 -46.35 -0.16 33.77
CA HIS A 772 -47.59 0.58 33.99
C HIS A 772 -48.41 -0.03 35.12
N LYS A 773 -49.01 0.80 35.95
CA LYS A 773 -49.94 0.39 36.99
C LYS A 773 -51.31 0.98 36.75
N LEU A 774 -52.33 0.13 36.77
CA LEU A 774 -53.71 0.58 36.79
C LEU A 774 -54.12 0.87 38.23
N ILE A 775 -54.51 2.11 38.53
CA ILE A 775 -54.94 2.54 39.85
C ILE A 775 -56.42 2.86 39.83
N LEU A 776 -57.15 2.24 40.74
CA LEU A 776 -58.54 2.58 41.04
C LEU A 776 -58.56 3.58 42.18
N ILE A 777 -59.12 4.76 41.92
CA ILE A 777 -59.35 5.80 42.91
C ILE A 777 -60.85 5.87 43.17
N ILE A 778 -61.23 5.82 44.44
CA ILE A 778 -62.63 5.82 44.88
C ILE A 778 -62.84 7.03 45.75
N LYS A 779 -63.76 7.89 45.34
CA LYS A 779 -64.16 9.06 46.13
C LYS A 779 -65.58 8.87 46.64
N ASP A 780 -65.76 8.91 47.95
CA ASP A 780 -67.06 8.73 48.60
C ASP A 780 -67.91 10.02 48.57
N SER A 781 -69.11 9.95 49.17
CA SER A 781 -70.02 11.09 49.32
C SER A 781 -69.52 12.19 50.28
N LEU A 782 -68.57 11.88 51.15
CA LEU A 782 -67.94 12.82 52.10
C LEU A 782 -66.71 13.51 51.50
N GLY A 783 -66.29 13.09 50.30
CA GLY A 783 -65.11 13.56 49.60
C GLY A 783 -63.82 12.83 49.95
N GLN A 784 -63.87 11.80 50.80
CA GLN A 784 -62.70 10.97 51.13
C GLN A 784 -62.32 10.11 49.94
N THR A 785 -61.01 9.89 49.79
CA THR A 785 -60.45 9.16 48.65
C THR A 785 -59.65 7.97 49.12
N GLN A 786 -59.91 6.80 48.52
CA GLN A 786 -59.12 5.59 48.70
C GLN A 786 -58.56 5.15 47.35
N GLU A 787 -57.29 4.74 47.33
CA GLU A 787 -56.63 4.22 46.13
C GLU A 787 -56.32 2.73 46.27
N ARG A 788 -56.43 1.99 45.17
CA ARG A 788 -56.00 0.59 45.07
C ARG A 788 -55.36 0.35 43.72
N THR A 789 -54.11 -0.10 43.72
CA THR A 789 -53.45 -0.64 42.53
C THR A 789 -54.09 -1.97 42.15
N LEU A 790 -54.56 -2.09 40.92
CA LEU A 790 -55.19 -3.29 40.37
C LEU A 790 -54.13 -4.17 39.71
N THR A 791 -53.84 -5.33 40.29
CA THR A 791 -52.82 -6.25 39.77
C THR A 791 -53.43 -7.24 38.76
N PRO A 792 -52.91 -7.30 37.51
CA PRO A 792 -53.32 -8.31 36.54
C PRO A 792 -53.14 -9.75 37.04
N GLY A 793 -54.14 -10.60 36.82
CA GLY A 793 -54.18 -11.99 37.29
C GLY A 793 -54.66 -12.15 38.74
N THR A 794 -54.59 -11.10 39.56
CA THR A 794 -55.00 -11.13 40.98
C THR A 794 -56.26 -10.33 41.23
N ASP A 795 -56.23 -9.01 41.03
CA ASP A 795 -57.41 -8.14 41.24
C ASP A 795 -58.29 -8.10 39.99
N ILE A 796 -57.67 -8.10 38.81
CA ILE A 796 -58.35 -8.11 37.51
C ILE A 796 -57.94 -9.34 36.71
N GLN A 797 -58.88 -9.96 35.99
CA GLN A 797 -58.60 -11.11 35.13
C GLN A 797 -58.23 -10.62 33.73
N VAL A 798 -57.16 -11.17 33.14
CA VAL A 798 -56.65 -10.72 31.85
C VAL A 798 -56.37 -11.92 30.92
N PRO A 799 -57.11 -12.08 29.80
CA PRO A 799 -58.39 -11.44 29.50
C PRO A 799 -59.53 -12.04 30.33
N GLY A 800 -60.57 -11.26 30.57
CA GLY A 800 -61.81 -11.75 31.17
C GLY A 800 -62.45 -10.78 32.15
N THR A 801 -63.50 -11.28 32.80
CA THR A 801 -64.32 -10.50 33.74
C THR A 801 -64.08 -10.97 35.17
N ARG A 802 -63.89 -10.03 36.11
CA ARG A 802 -63.72 -10.32 37.54
C ARG A 802 -64.35 -9.23 38.41
N SER A 803 -65.04 -9.64 39.47
CA SER A 803 -65.49 -8.72 40.52
C SER A 803 -64.47 -8.62 41.64
N ILE A 804 -64.28 -7.41 42.16
CA ILE A 804 -63.58 -7.14 43.41
C ILE A 804 -64.59 -6.59 44.42
N SER A 805 -64.45 -7.04 45.68
CA SER A 805 -65.18 -6.48 46.81
C SER A 805 -64.25 -5.67 47.68
N MET A 806 -64.76 -4.57 48.23
CA MET A 806 -64.06 -3.71 49.17
C MET A 806 -65.06 -3.01 50.09
N GLU A 807 -64.59 -2.45 51.18
CA GLU A 807 -65.43 -1.81 52.19
C GLU A 807 -64.83 -0.44 52.54
N LEU A 808 -65.62 0.61 52.41
CA LEU A 808 -65.28 1.93 52.94
C LEU A 808 -65.78 2.00 54.38
N THR A 809 -65.00 2.58 55.30
CA THR A 809 -65.38 2.72 56.71
C THR A 809 -65.22 4.16 57.18
N ASP A 810 -66.28 4.73 57.75
CA ASP A 810 -66.28 6.03 58.42
C ASP A 810 -67.51 6.14 59.35
N GLU A 811 -67.31 6.67 60.56
CA GLU A 811 -68.39 6.86 61.53
C GLU A 811 -69.47 7.85 61.05
N GLN A 812 -69.12 8.78 60.16
CA GLN A 812 -70.03 9.74 59.56
C GLN A 812 -71.04 9.07 58.61
N TYR A 813 -70.76 7.86 58.09
CA TYR A 813 -71.70 7.14 57.22
C TYR A 813 -73.02 6.78 57.89
N LYS A 814 -73.04 6.63 59.23
CA LYS A 814 -74.27 6.32 60.00
C LYS A 814 -75.38 7.35 59.80
N LYS A 815 -74.99 8.58 59.47
CA LYS A 815 -75.89 9.73 59.26
C LYS A 815 -76.36 9.86 57.81
N LEU A 816 -75.79 9.09 56.88
CA LEU A 816 -76.19 9.13 55.48
C LEU A 816 -77.54 8.41 55.30
N ARG A 817 -78.34 8.91 54.35
CA ARG A 817 -79.63 8.35 53.92
C ARG A 817 -79.67 8.16 52.41
N GLY A 818 -78.51 7.83 51.84
CA GLY A 818 -78.24 7.83 50.41
C GLY A 818 -76.89 8.49 50.10
N GLY A 819 -76.50 8.50 48.83
CA GLY A 819 -75.26 9.10 48.39
C GLY A 819 -74.77 8.53 47.07
N TRP A 820 -73.53 8.86 46.74
CA TRP A 820 -72.82 8.41 45.56
C TRP A 820 -71.38 8.05 45.91
N PHE A 821 -70.75 7.27 45.04
CA PHE A 821 -69.30 7.09 45.02
C PHE A 821 -68.81 7.27 43.59
N ASN A 822 -67.65 7.89 43.43
CA ASN A 822 -67.04 8.13 42.14
C ASN A 822 -65.84 7.22 41.97
N LEU A 823 -65.84 6.43 40.91
CA LEU A 823 -64.71 5.60 40.52
C LEU A 823 -63.90 6.36 39.47
N THR A 824 -62.59 6.38 39.63
CA THR A 824 -61.66 6.95 38.66
C THR A 824 -60.56 5.94 38.39
N LEU A 825 -60.33 5.65 37.12
CA LEU A 825 -59.24 4.78 36.69
C LEU A 825 -58.09 5.65 36.17
N VAL A 826 -56.90 5.36 36.67
CA VAL A 826 -55.67 6.09 36.38
C VAL A 826 -54.62 5.11 35.90
N ASP A 827 -53.90 5.48 34.84
CA ASP A 827 -52.66 4.83 34.44
C ASP A 827 -51.48 5.56 35.08
N GLU A 828 -50.68 4.86 35.88
CA GLU A 828 -49.46 5.38 36.49
C GLU A 828 -48.24 4.77 35.79
N PHE A 829 -47.34 5.64 35.32
CA PHE A 829 -46.06 5.28 34.74
C PHE A 829 -44.96 6.13 35.38
N GLN A 830 -43.94 5.49 35.95
CA GLN A 830 -42.80 6.17 36.60
C GLN A 830 -43.23 7.25 37.62
N ASN A 831 -44.30 6.94 38.37
CA ASN A 831 -44.96 7.80 39.37
C ASN A 831 -45.72 9.01 38.82
N GLU A 832 -45.82 9.19 37.51
CA GLU A 832 -46.67 10.19 36.88
C GLU A 832 -47.97 9.54 36.41
N ARG A 833 -49.08 10.29 36.41
CA ARG A 833 -50.43 9.74 36.30
C ARG A 833 -51.22 10.35 35.14
N ILE A 834 -51.98 9.52 34.45
CA ILE A 834 -52.99 9.93 33.47
C ILE A 834 -54.33 9.35 33.87
N THR A 835 -55.33 10.22 34.04
CA THR A 835 -56.70 9.79 34.26
C THR A 835 -57.29 9.23 32.96
N LEU A 836 -57.60 7.94 32.95
CA LEU A 836 -58.22 7.25 31.81
C LEU A 836 -59.70 7.57 31.73
N GLY A 837 -60.39 7.56 32.88
CA GLY A 837 -61.80 7.92 32.95
C GLY A 837 -62.31 8.00 34.39
N SER A 838 -63.48 8.62 34.54
CA SER A 838 -64.14 8.81 35.83
C SER A 838 -65.66 8.70 35.70
N GLN A 839 -66.31 7.98 36.61
CA GLN A 839 -67.76 7.77 36.60
C GLN A 839 -68.33 7.66 38.01
N SER A 840 -69.45 8.36 38.25
CA SER A 840 -70.18 8.33 39.52
C SER A 840 -71.31 7.29 39.49
N TYR A 841 -71.48 6.60 40.62
CA TYR A 841 -72.49 5.58 40.84
C TYR A 841 -73.28 5.90 42.12
N ASN A 842 -74.58 5.68 42.09
CA ASN A 842 -75.43 5.89 43.26
C ASN A 842 -75.30 4.73 44.25
N LEU A 843 -75.32 5.06 45.55
CA LEU A 843 -75.44 4.06 46.60
C LEU A 843 -76.88 3.56 46.68
N THR A 844 -77.03 2.24 46.86
CA THR A 844 -78.32 1.63 47.18
C THR A 844 -78.53 1.73 48.69
N PHE A 845 -79.41 2.61 49.12
CA PHE A 845 -79.76 2.79 50.53
C PHE A 845 -80.76 1.73 51.00
N GLN A 846 -80.50 1.14 52.16
CA GLN A 846 -81.41 0.22 52.84
C GLN A 846 -81.77 0.80 54.21
N PRO A 847 -83.04 1.21 54.42
CA PRO A 847 -83.49 1.64 55.74
C PRO A 847 -83.43 0.49 56.73
N LEU A 848 -83.23 0.81 58.01
CA LEU A 848 -83.36 -0.20 59.06
C LEU A 848 -84.85 -0.52 59.18
N LEU A 849 -85.27 -1.72 58.76
CA LEU A 849 -86.64 -2.17 58.97
C LEU A 849 -86.87 -2.30 60.48
N ASP A 850 -87.88 -1.58 60.99
CA ASP A 850 -88.37 -1.79 62.35
C ASP A 850 -89.01 -3.19 62.40
N PRO A 851 -88.52 -4.13 63.23
CA PRO A 851 -89.10 -5.46 63.33
C PRO A 851 -90.57 -5.48 63.83
N ASN A 852 -91.18 -4.31 64.12
CA ASN A 852 -92.58 -4.18 64.50
C ASN A 852 -93.52 -3.63 63.40
N GLU A 853 -93.05 -3.40 62.17
CA GLU A 853 -93.88 -2.95 61.04
C GLU A 853 -94.24 -4.09 60.07
N GLU A 854 -94.90 -5.14 60.58
CA GLU A 854 -95.84 -5.96 59.81
C GLU A 854 -97.23 -5.83 60.43
N ARG A 855 -98.17 -5.29 59.65
CA ARG A 855 -99.62 -5.49 59.81
C ARG A 855 -100.20 -5.88 58.48
#